data_AF-A0A2N1NGH2-F1
#
_entry.id   AF-A0A2N1NGH2-F1
#
_cell.length_a   1.000
_cell.length_b   1.000
_cell.length_c   1.000
_cell.angle_alpha   90.00
_cell.angle_beta   90.00
_cell.angle_gamma   90.00
#
_symmetry.space_group_name_H-M   'P 1'
#
loop_
_entity.id
_entity.type
_entity.pdbx_description
1 polymer ?
#
loop_
_entity_poly.entity_id
_entity_poly.type
_entity_poly.pdbx_seq_one_letter_code
_entity_poly.pdbx_strand_id
1 'polypeptide(L)'
;MSSILYNTSNTDGIQENNTDYEHDENFFDILYNTPNTTEDDIQQKEKIDYENDENFFKELVTDFHHMITYTNDIDDVENFESNVIEWINSIEEFKDIKFKKVIESMESMEVHQQSELWFSSLIGFFYQHGIVNINKNIEKALKLYLLSIDIKILNNNDHLKNYNIIIGKYLLSLYYYKGIILFKRNSFKWAIKNKESSFAQYQIGNCYYNGKGVNVDIKQAFEWYLKSAKKENSIAQNKIGYCYQYGIGICKDGKKAFEWYLKSSKKGNSEGQDNLGYCYQYGIGIDIDKKKAFDFYLEFAKKGNYNACNHLGICYQYGYGINVDKRKAFECYLKSAENNLEGQNNLGYCYQHGIGTFIDKRQGFKFYLKSAMKGNHNAQNNLGNCYQYGIGVNMNEKKAYEWYLKSAKRGNHNAQNNLAFCYKNEFGTIKNYNLAFKWYLKSAEGGNYNAQNNLGDCYRNGLETNINYNKAFEWYLKSAEGENYDAQNNLGNCYRNGLGTNKNYNKAFEWYLKSAKGGNHNAQYNLAFCFKDGLGTNKNYSIAFKWYSISAEGKNHNAQNALGYCYQHGIGIKTDNKKAFEWYLKSARRGNSAGQGNLGCCYQHGIGTDLDEMNAFKWYLKSARGGDHISQNKVGDYYFSGDIVIKSYIEACRWYLKSAEGGNLKGQNNLGYCYQHGFGTYVNEKEAFKWYTKSARGGNHYAQNNLGYCYQHGIGVCINENKAFEWYSKSAKGGNIDAQNIMGKCYYSGKWVDKNYNIAFSWYLKSAEGGNHSAQNNLGYCYHYGIGVNIDQENAFEWYLKSAKGGNHNAQNEIGNRYYFGKGVDKDYSLAFDWYYKSAFGGNLIGQSNLGYCYQHGIGVNIDDEEAFQWYLESAERGNHNAKSKIGDCYYYGKGIEIDYEEAYFWYFESALGENHDAQNKIGDFYYFGKGIDKNYEFAFDWYYKSALAGNNDAQNKVGYCYQHGIGVKMDKEKAFEWYLISAEKNYDAQNKVGYCYQHGVGINIDKKKAFEWYLKSAEGGNIKGQNNLGYCYQYGIGIDIDNKKAFKWYLKSVEGGSFDAQYNLAFCYKNGIGTDKNLRKAFELYYIKLPKGGYKNEIRIST
;
A
#
# COMPACT_ATOMS: atom_id res chain seq x y z
N MET A 1 37.42 -7.53 -30.88
CA MET A 1 37.97 -6.47 -31.75
C MET A 1 38.09 -5.19 -30.94
N SER A 2 39.21 -4.49 -31.13
CA SER A 2 39.46 -3.04 -31.07
C SER A 2 38.31 -2.14 -30.56
N SER A 3 38.46 -1.32 -29.50
CA SER A 3 39.29 -0.09 -29.37
C SER A 3 38.85 1.03 -30.35
N ILE A 4 38.58 2.27 -29.90
CA ILE A 4 39.57 3.32 -29.52
C ILE A 4 38.89 4.45 -28.70
N LEU A 5 39.69 5.31 -28.03
CA LEU A 5 39.26 6.50 -27.25
C LEU A 5 38.91 7.72 -28.16
N TYR A 6 38.30 8.77 -27.59
CA TYR A 6 38.95 10.10 -27.53
C TYR A 6 38.28 11.08 -26.54
N ASN A 7 39.04 12.08 -26.07
CA ASN A 7 38.57 13.23 -25.28
C ASN A 7 38.18 14.41 -26.19
N THR A 8 37.39 15.35 -25.68
CA THR A 8 37.72 16.80 -25.74
C THR A 8 36.99 17.63 -24.68
N SER A 9 37.46 18.85 -24.45
CA SER A 9 37.05 19.81 -23.40
C SER A 9 36.23 20.98 -23.95
N ASN A 10 35.63 21.77 -23.04
CA ASN A 10 35.76 23.24 -22.88
C ASN A 10 34.68 23.76 -21.90
N THR A 11 34.95 24.43 -20.77
CA THR A 11 35.70 25.66 -20.38
C THR A 11 34.78 26.88 -20.15
N ASP A 12 35.26 27.77 -19.27
CA ASP A 12 34.94 29.20 -19.11
C ASP A 12 33.84 29.65 -18.13
N GLY A 13 34.14 30.73 -17.38
CA GLY A 13 33.26 31.34 -16.37
C GLY A 13 33.96 31.82 -15.08
N ILE A 14 34.90 32.77 -15.18
CA ILE A 14 35.65 33.34 -14.04
C ILE A 14 34.93 34.60 -13.50
N GLN A 15 34.85 34.80 -12.18
CA GLN A 15 35.37 36.01 -11.51
C GLN A 15 35.34 36.01 -9.97
N GLU A 16 36.22 36.82 -9.39
CA GLU A 16 36.51 36.91 -7.96
C GLU A 16 35.51 37.78 -7.17
N ASN A 17 35.61 37.71 -5.83
CA ASN A 17 35.94 38.89 -5.03
C ASN A 17 36.40 38.49 -3.62
N ASN A 18 37.68 38.73 -3.32
CA ASN A 18 38.20 38.79 -1.95
C ASN A 18 38.11 40.24 -1.43
N THR A 19 38.15 40.41 -0.11
CA THR A 19 38.64 41.63 0.54
C THR A 19 39.35 41.24 1.83
N ASP A 20 40.37 42.01 2.19
CA ASP A 20 41.45 41.59 3.08
C ASP A 20 41.14 41.66 4.58
N TYR A 21 41.99 41.04 5.41
CA TYR A 21 42.89 41.79 6.29
C TYR A 21 43.97 40.89 6.95
N GLU A 22 45.21 41.10 6.51
CA GLU A 22 46.51 41.12 7.21
C GLU A 22 46.90 40.13 8.34
N HIS A 23 48.16 39.65 8.23
CA HIS A 23 49.18 39.38 9.26
C HIS A 23 48.81 38.74 10.63
N ASP A 24 49.51 37.66 10.98
CA ASP A 24 50.80 37.82 11.68
C ASP A 24 51.74 36.60 11.51
N GLU A 25 53.02 36.72 11.88
CA GLU A 25 54.12 35.87 11.37
C GLU A 25 54.69 34.78 12.32
N ASN A 26 55.54 33.93 11.72
CA ASN A 26 56.80 33.37 12.27
C ASN A 26 56.79 32.44 13.50
N PHE A 27 57.22 31.18 13.30
CA PHE A 27 58.55 30.71 13.77
C PHE A 27 58.92 29.31 13.21
N PHE A 28 59.89 29.23 12.28
CA PHE A 28 60.77 28.06 12.06
C PHE A 28 61.79 28.37 10.93
N ASP A 29 63.09 28.40 11.22
CA ASP A 29 64.13 28.47 10.18
C ASP A 29 65.55 28.05 10.70
N ILE A 30 66.51 27.94 9.78
CA ILE A 30 67.97 27.98 9.92
C ILE A 30 68.69 26.70 10.42
N LEU A 31 69.13 25.86 9.45
CA LEU A 31 70.53 25.39 9.22
C LEU A 31 70.59 24.15 8.29
N TYR A 32 71.51 24.01 7.31
CA TYR A 32 72.01 24.94 6.25
C TYR A 32 72.79 24.10 5.18
N ASN A 33 72.56 24.37 3.89
CA ASN A 33 73.36 24.13 2.66
C ASN A 33 74.32 22.92 2.44
N THR A 34 74.03 22.14 1.38
CA THR A 34 74.76 21.99 0.06
C THR A 34 76.29 22.24 -0.05
N PRO A 35 77.04 21.64 -1.04
CA PRO A 35 76.62 21.40 -2.45
C PRO A 35 77.15 20.15 -3.22
N ASN A 36 76.76 20.10 -4.50
CA ASN A 36 77.30 19.30 -5.64
C ASN A 36 78.84 19.50 -5.84
N THR A 37 79.61 18.74 -6.65
CA THR A 37 79.44 17.69 -7.69
C THR A 37 80.74 16.83 -7.69
N THR A 38 81.10 15.84 -8.53
CA THR A 38 80.74 15.39 -9.89
C THR A 38 81.01 13.87 -10.05
N GLU A 39 80.67 13.29 -11.21
CA GLU A 39 81.14 11.96 -11.66
C GLU A 39 82.46 12.05 -12.49
N ASP A 40 82.93 10.88 -12.94
CA ASP A 40 84.10 10.58 -13.78
C ASP A 40 85.51 10.67 -13.16
N ASP A 41 85.91 9.57 -12.49
CA ASP A 41 86.99 8.74 -13.06
C ASP A 41 86.73 7.23 -12.77
N ILE A 42 87.24 6.34 -13.62
CA ILE A 42 86.64 4.99 -13.83
C ILE A 42 87.61 3.82 -13.59
N GLN A 43 87.06 2.68 -13.09
CA GLN A 43 87.69 1.36 -12.89
C GLN A 43 88.74 1.29 -11.74
N GLN A 44 88.83 0.21 -10.97
CA GLN A 44 88.65 -1.21 -11.33
C GLN A 44 87.62 -1.96 -10.46
N LYS A 45 87.00 -3.00 -11.05
CA LYS A 45 86.12 -3.96 -10.37
C LYS A 45 86.85 -5.27 -10.12
N GLU A 46 86.96 -5.69 -8.86
CA GLU A 46 87.08 -7.11 -8.53
C GLU A 46 85.68 -7.74 -8.45
N LYS A 47 85.53 -9.00 -8.87
CA LYS A 47 84.25 -9.73 -8.78
C LYS A 47 84.04 -10.24 -7.34
N ILE A 48 82.88 -9.92 -6.78
CA ILE A 48 82.30 -10.66 -5.64
C ILE A 48 81.56 -11.89 -6.20
N ASP A 49 81.58 -12.99 -5.45
CA ASP A 49 81.01 -14.29 -5.83
C ASP A 49 79.68 -14.55 -5.09
N TYR A 50 78.66 -13.81 -5.51
CA TYR A 50 77.42 -13.60 -4.75
C TYR A 50 76.62 -14.87 -4.41
N GLU A 51 76.79 -15.97 -5.15
CA GLU A 51 75.99 -17.19 -4.99
C GLU A 51 76.37 -18.00 -3.74
N ASN A 52 77.63 -17.89 -3.29
CA ASN A 52 78.07 -18.44 -2.00
C ASN A 52 77.61 -17.57 -0.83
N ASP A 53 77.76 -16.24 -0.96
CA ASP A 53 77.40 -15.27 0.09
C ASP A 53 75.89 -15.32 0.44
N GLU A 54 75.01 -15.48 -0.55
CA GLU A 54 73.55 -15.52 -0.31
C GLU A 54 73.13 -16.73 0.56
N ASN A 55 73.76 -17.89 0.38
CA ASN A 55 73.36 -19.11 1.09
C ASN A 55 73.71 -19.07 2.59
N PHE A 56 74.85 -18.49 2.97
CA PHE A 56 75.22 -18.26 4.36
C PHE A 56 74.14 -17.45 5.12
N PHE A 57 73.60 -16.38 4.51
CA PHE A 57 72.55 -15.59 5.16
C PHE A 57 71.23 -16.37 5.33
N LYS A 58 70.94 -17.40 4.51
CA LYS A 58 69.76 -18.26 4.66
C LYS A 58 69.88 -19.17 5.88
N GLU A 59 71.05 -19.75 6.09
CA GLU A 59 71.35 -20.54 7.28
C GLU A 59 71.32 -19.63 8.53
N LEU A 60 71.95 -18.47 8.48
CA LEU A 60 72.02 -17.52 9.59
C LEU A 60 70.64 -16.98 10.03
N VAL A 61 69.71 -16.70 9.11
CA VAL A 61 68.30 -16.35 9.44
C VAL A 61 67.56 -17.54 10.06
N THR A 62 67.85 -18.76 9.61
CA THR A 62 67.24 -19.99 10.14
C THR A 62 67.69 -20.24 11.59
N ASP A 63 68.98 -20.07 11.88
CA ASP A 63 69.54 -20.20 13.23
C ASP A 63 69.08 -19.07 14.18
N PHE A 64 69.01 -17.82 13.71
CA PHE A 64 68.46 -16.71 14.49
C PHE A 64 66.99 -16.97 14.87
N HIS A 65 66.20 -17.50 13.93
CA HIS A 65 64.83 -17.94 14.19
C HIS A 65 64.76 -19.13 15.15
N HIS A 66 65.70 -20.08 15.06
CA HIS A 66 65.79 -21.17 16.04
C HIS A 66 66.12 -20.66 17.45
N MET A 67 67.00 -19.68 17.62
CA MET A 67 67.24 -19.09 18.95
C MET A 67 66.01 -18.34 19.51
N ILE A 68 65.23 -17.65 18.68
CA ILE A 68 63.95 -17.05 19.12
C ILE A 68 62.92 -18.12 19.51
N THR A 69 62.88 -19.25 18.81
CA THR A 69 61.88 -20.31 19.07
C THR A 69 62.30 -21.29 20.18
N TYR A 70 63.59 -21.37 20.52
CA TYR A 70 64.09 -22.14 21.67
C TYR A 70 64.17 -21.33 22.97
N THR A 71 64.15 -20.00 22.95
CA THR A 71 64.08 -19.16 24.17
C THR A 71 62.69 -19.20 24.82
N ASN A 72 62.40 -20.33 25.48
CA ASN A 72 61.10 -20.65 26.08
C ASN A 72 60.91 -20.15 27.53
N ASP A 73 61.81 -19.32 28.06
CA ASP A 73 61.64 -18.69 29.38
C ASP A 73 61.90 -17.16 29.34
N ILE A 74 61.20 -16.42 30.21
CA ILE A 74 61.17 -14.96 30.26
C ILE A 74 62.38 -14.38 31.01
N ASP A 75 63.11 -15.16 31.80
CA ASP A 75 64.38 -14.68 32.39
C ASP A 75 65.50 -14.53 31.33
N ASP A 76 65.44 -15.20 30.18
CA ASP A 76 66.36 -14.95 29.07
C ASP A 76 66.11 -13.61 28.36
N VAL A 77 64.95 -12.96 28.53
CA VAL A 77 64.67 -11.62 27.93
C VAL A 77 65.63 -10.54 28.44
N GLU A 78 66.26 -10.76 29.61
CA GLU A 78 67.28 -9.86 30.17
C GLU A 78 68.65 -10.05 29.47
N ASN A 79 68.96 -11.27 28.99
CA ASN A 79 70.25 -11.65 28.39
C ASN A 79 70.24 -11.86 26.85
N PHE A 80 69.07 -12.06 26.24
CA PHE A 80 68.89 -12.50 24.84
C PHE A 80 69.70 -11.68 23.84
N GLU A 81 69.64 -10.34 23.92
CA GLU A 81 70.41 -9.47 23.04
C GLU A 81 71.92 -9.70 23.19
N SER A 82 72.43 -9.87 24.41
CA SER A 82 73.85 -10.16 24.67
C SER A 82 74.25 -11.52 24.12
N ASN A 83 73.48 -12.58 24.43
CA ASN A 83 73.76 -13.94 23.97
C ASN A 83 73.79 -14.03 22.44
N VAL A 84 72.86 -13.36 21.76
CA VAL A 84 72.79 -13.31 20.29
C VAL A 84 73.94 -12.49 19.70
N ILE A 85 74.36 -11.39 20.33
CA ILE A 85 75.53 -10.61 19.90
C ILE A 85 76.83 -11.42 20.09
N GLU A 86 77.00 -12.11 21.21
CA GLU A 86 78.15 -12.98 21.45
C GLU A 86 78.20 -14.15 20.44
N TRP A 87 77.06 -14.76 20.13
CA TRP A 87 76.97 -15.77 19.07
C TRP A 87 77.37 -15.21 17.69
N ILE A 88 76.80 -14.09 17.23
CA ILE A 88 77.15 -13.49 15.93
C ILE A 88 78.64 -13.11 15.87
N ASN A 89 79.22 -12.61 16.97
CA ASN A 89 80.64 -12.28 17.04
C ASN A 89 81.56 -13.51 17.13
N SER A 90 81.03 -14.70 17.45
CA SER A 90 81.82 -15.95 17.52
C SER A 90 82.09 -16.56 16.15
N ILE A 91 81.13 -16.42 15.23
CA ILE A 91 81.15 -16.87 13.83
C ILE A 91 82.39 -16.30 13.11
N GLU A 92 83.08 -17.13 12.33
CA GLU A 92 84.42 -16.80 11.80
C GLU A 92 84.34 -15.89 10.57
N GLU A 93 83.31 -16.09 9.76
CA GLU A 93 83.02 -15.38 8.52
C GLU A 93 82.87 -13.86 8.73
N PHE A 94 82.30 -13.45 9.87
CA PHE A 94 82.16 -12.04 10.25
C PHE A 94 83.47 -11.36 10.70
N LYS A 95 84.59 -12.10 10.73
CA LYS A 95 85.92 -11.54 11.05
C LYS A 95 86.66 -11.03 9.80
N ASP A 96 86.17 -11.33 8.59
CA ASP A 96 86.70 -10.80 7.33
C ASP A 96 86.09 -9.43 6.98
N ILE A 97 86.93 -8.47 6.57
CA ILE A 97 86.56 -7.17 6.02
C ILE A 97 85.67 -7.32 4.77
N LYS A 98 85.83 -8.42 4.01
CA LYS A 98 84.99 -8.79 2.88
C LYS A 98 83.51 -8.87 3.27
N PHE A 99 83.18 -9.42 4.45
CA PHE A 99 81.80 -9.59 4.91
C PHE A 99 81.08 -8.27 5.20
N LYS A 100 81.81 -7.25 5.66
CA LYS A 100 81.25 -5.89 5.80
C LYS A 100 80.80 -5.33 4.44
N LYS A 101 81.62 -5.51 3.38
CA LYS A 101 81.24 -5.13 2.02
C LYS A 101 80.05 -5.93 1.50
N VAL A 102 79.91 -7.20 1.88
CA VAL A 102 78.72 -7.99 1.53
C VAL A 102 77.47 -7.34 2.14
N ILE A 103 77.43 -7.09 3.46
CA ILE A 103 76.27 -6.47 4.13
C ILE A 103 75.97 -5.07 3.57
N GLU A 104 77.00 -4.25 3.32
CA GLU A 104 76.83 -2.92 2.69
C GLU A 104 76.34 -3.04 1.23
N SER A 105 76.75 -4.06 0.48
CA SER A 105 76.28 -4.30 -0.89
C SER A 105 74.87 -4.88 -0.96
N MET A 106 74.40 -5.63 0.05
CA MET A 106 73.02 -6.10 0.15
C MET A 106 72.01 -4.94 0.20
N GLU A 107 72.43 -3.75 0.64
CA GLU A 107 71.62 -2.52 0.58
C GLU A 107 71.54 -1.88 -0.82
N SER A 108 72.36 -2.36 -1.76
CA SER A 108 72.46 -1.87 -3.15
C SER A 108 71.96 -2.88 -4.20
N MET A 109 71.41 -4.02 -3.78
CA MET A 109 70.95 -5.09 -4.66
C MET A 109 69.60 -4.81 -5.33
N GLU A 110 69.53 -3.79 -6.20
CA GLU A 110 68.34 -3.48 -7.03
C GLU A 110 67.93 -4.62 -8.00
N VAL A 111 68.74 -5.69 -8.11
CA VAL A 111 68.59 -6.78 -9.09
C VAL A 111 67.71 -7.94 -8.57
N HIS A 112 67.55 -8.13 -7.26
CA HIS A 112 66.72 -9.21 -6.70
C HIS A 112 65.78 -8.74 -5.58
N GLN A 113 64.55 -8.39 -5.98
CA GLN A 113 63.45 -7.91 -5.12
C GLN A 113 62.96 -8.92 -4.03
N GLN A 114 63.64 -10.06 -3.87
CA GLN A 114 63.34 -11.09 -2.86
C GLN A 114 64.33 -11.11 -1.69
N SER A 115 65.59 -10.66 -1.85
CA SER A 115 66.60 -10.73 -0.79
C SER A 115 66.31 -9.76 0.36
N GLU A 116 65.89 -8.52 0.06
CA GLU A 116 65.39 -7.57 1.08
C GLU A 116 64.23 -8.15 1.92
N LEU A 117 63.38 -8.99 1.31
CA LEU A 117 62.23 -9.61 1.96
C LEU A 117 62.62 -10.82 2.85
N TRP A 118 63.85 -11.30 2.75
CA TRP A 118 64.38 -12.44 3.52
C TRP A 118 65.30 -12.02 4.67
N PHE A 119 66.06 -10.94 4.53
CA PHE A 119 67.13 -10.61 5.48
C PHE A 119 66.91 -9.32 6.30
N SER A 120 65.87 -8.54 5.96
CA SER A 120 65.61 -7.22 6.55
C SER A 120 65.60 -7.18 8.09
N SER A 121 64.98 -8.15 8.79
CA SER A 121 64.95 -8.11 10.26
C SER A 121 66.31 -8.43 10.91
N LEU A 122 67.13 -9.28 10.27
CA LEU A 122 68.48 -9.61 10.71
C LEU A 122 69.44 -8.42 10.50
N ILE A 123 69.38 -7.79 9.32
CA ILE A 123 70.14 -6.56 9.02
C ILE A 123 69.71 -5.41 9.98
N GLY A 124 68.42 -5.34 10.31
CA GLY A 124 67.89 -4.44 11.34
C GLY A 124 68.51 -4.68 12.72
N PHE A 125 68.73 -5.94 13.13
CA PHE A 125 69.40 -6.27 14.38
C PHE A 125 70.86 -5.82 14.39
N PHE A 126 71.59 -6.01 13.28
CA PHE A 126 72.98 -5.54 13.15
C PHE A 126 73.06 -4.02 13.30
N TYR A 127 72.16 -3.25 12.67
CA TYR A 127 72.07 -1.80 12.84
C TYR A 127 71.61 -1.37 14.24
N GLN A 128 70.79 -2.16 14.94
CA GLN A 128 70.39 -1.85 16.32
C GLN A 128 71.56 -1.99 17.31
N HIS A 129 72.48 -2.93 17.08
CA HIS A 129 73.52 -3.27 18.05
C HIS A 129 74.95 -2.85 17.65
N GLY A 130 75.21 -2.55 16.38
CA GLY A 130 76.53 -2.13 15.88
C GLY A 130 77.47 -3.30 15.58
N ILE A 131 76.91 -4.41 15.07
CA ILE A 131 77.63 -5.66 14.83
C ILE A 131 78.41 -5.56 13.50
N VAL A 132 79.48 -6.34 13.32
CA VAL A 132 80.32 -6.37 12.08
C VAL A 132 80.89 -4.99 11.68
N ASN A 133 81.27 -4.16 12.66
CA ASN A 133 81.77 -2.79 12.44
C ASN A 133 80.79 -1.88 11.65
N ILE A 134 79.48 -2.11 11.77
CA ILE A 134 78.41 -1.27 11.21
C ILE A 134 78.08 -0.16 12.23
N ASN A 135 77.96 1.08 11.76
CA ASN A 135 77.55 2.21 12.60
C ASN A 135 76.10 2.02 13.09
N LYS A 136 75.93 1.95 14.41
CA LYS A 136 74.64 1.75 15.09
C LYS A 136 73.61 2.83 14.68
N ASN A 137 72.52 2.42 14.04
CA ASN A 137 71.47 3.30 13.55
C ASN A 137 70.07 2.73 13.89
N ILE A 138 69.48 3.29 14.96
CA ILE A 138 68.21 2.82 15.52
C ILE A 138 67.02 3.12 14.60
N GLU A 139 67.03 4.24 13.88
CA GLU A 139 65.93 4.58 12.96
C GLU A 139 65.93 3.64 11.73
N LYS A 140 67.11 3.31 11.21
CA LYS A 140 67.28 2.35 10.11
C LYS A 140 66.85 0.94 10.55
N ALA A 141 67.26 0.49 11.74
CA ALA A 141 66.81 -0.77 12.33
C ALA A 141 65.27 -0.86 12.43
N LEU A 142 64.60 0.18 12.94
CA LEU A 142 63.14 0.22 13.05
C LEU A 142 62.44 0.20 11.69
N LYS A 143 62.97 0.90 10.68
CA LYS A 143 62.44 0.83 9.30
C LYS A 143 62.55 -0.58 8.73
N LEU A 144 63.69 -1.26 8.92
CA LEU A 144 63.92 -2.62 8.45
C LEU A 144 63.03 -3.66 9.17
N TYR A 145 62.82 -3.53 10.48
CA TYR A 145 61.85 -4.37 11.20
C TYR A 145 60.41 -4.17 10.67
N LEU A 146 60.00 -2.92 10.42
CA LEU A 146 58.66 -2.64 9.87
C LEU A 146 58.50 -3.14 8.43
N LEU A 147 59.55 -3.03 7.60
CA LEU A 147 59.60 -3.56 6.23
C LEU A 147 59.35 -5.08 6.20
N SER A 148 59.95 -5.83 7.14
CA SER A 148 59.71 -7.27 7.27
C SER A 148 58.26 -7.64 7.65
N ILE A 149 57.42 -6.67 8.06
CA ILE A 149 56.06 -6.89 8.57
C ILE A 149 54.97 -6.39 7.61
N ASP A 150 55.16 -5.27 6.90
CA ASP A 150 54.13 -4.61 6.07
C ASP A 150 53.95 -5.22 4.66
N ILE A 151 54.42 -6.46 4.46
CA ILE A 151 54.38 -7.19 3.18
C ILE A 151 52.95 -7.64 2.88
N LYS A 152 52.22 -6.85 2.09
CA LYS A 152 50.84 -7.14 1.67
C LYS A 152 50.76 -8.33 0.70
N ILE A 153 50.39 -9.49 1.26
CA ILE A 153 49.73 -10.64 0.62
C ILE A 153 50.29 -11.04 -0.76
N LEU A 154 51.27 -11.96 -0.76
CA LEU A 154 51.56 -12.83 -1.91
C LEU A 154 51.71 -14.27 -1.41
N ASN A 155 50.96 -15.20 -2.01
CA ASN A 155 51.00 -16.62 -1.68
C ASN A 155 52.25 -17.27 -2.28
N ASN A 156 53.15 -17.76 -1.45
CA ASN A 156 54.06 -18.88 -1.75
C ASN A 156 54.62 -19.44 -0.42
N ASN A 157 54.82 -20.76 -0.33
CA ASN A 157 55.31 -21.44 0.87
C ASN A 157 56.84 -21.29 0.99
N ASP A 158 57.27 -20.11 1.41
CA ASP A 158 58.66 -19.77 1.64
C ASP A 158 58.95 -19.74 3.16
N HIS A 159 59.70 -20.73 3.65
CA HIS A 159 60.03 -20.86 5.07
C HIS A 159 60.89 -19.69 5.56
N LEU A 160 61.84 -19.23 4.75
CA LEU A 160 62.80 -18.19 5.11
C LEU A 160 62.12 -16.83 5.33
N LYS A 161 61.18 -16.50 4.43
CA LYS A 161 60.34 -15.30 4.56
C LYS A 161 59.50 -15.33 5.83
N ASN A 162 58.97 -16.49 6.22
CA ASN A 162 58.24 -16.64 7.47
C ASN A 162 59.15 -16.45 8.69
N TYR A 163 60.38 -16.96 8.66
CA TYR A 163 61.38 -16.73 9.70
C TYR A 163 61.71 -15.24 9.85
N ASN A 164 61.97 -14.51 8.76
CA ASN A 164 62.21 -13.06 8.76
C ASN A 164 61.02 -12.28 9.38
N ILE A 165 59.78 -12.65 9.02
CA ILE A 165 58.56 -12.06 9.57
C ILE A 165 58.44 -12.31 11.09
N ILE A 166 58.83 -13.49 11.57
CA ILE A 166 58.79 -13.86 12.99
C ILE A 166 59.87 -13.10 13.78
N ILE A 167 61.11 -13.08 13.28
CA ILE A 167 62.23 -12.34 13.84
C ILE A 167 61.87 -10.84 13.95
N GLY A 168 61.41 -10.22 12.86
CA GLY A 168 61.01 -8.81 12.84
C GLY A 168 59.90 -8.48 13.84
N LYS A 169 58.85 -9.31 13.92
CA LYS A 169 57.78 -9.15 14.92
C LYS A 169 58.29 -9.27 16.36
N TYR A 170 59.22 -10.19 16.61
CA TYR A 170 59.80 -10.41 17.93
C TYR A 170 60.70 -9.23 18.34
N LEU A 171 61.67 -8.85 17.51
CA LEU A 171 62.60 -7.75 17.77
C LEU A 171 61.88 -6.39 17.92
N LEU A 172 60.88 -6.10 17.08
CA LEU A 172 60.08 -4.88 17.21
C LEU A 172 59.24 -4.86 18.50
N SER A 173 58.71 -6.02 18.91
CA SER A 173 58.00 -6.17 20.19
C SER A 173 58.94 -6.02 21.39
N LEU A 174 60.13 -6.61 21.30
CA LEU A 174 61.18 -6.49 22.31
C LEU A 174 61.57 -5.02 22.50
N TYR A 175 61.87 -4.31 21.40
CA TYR A 175 62.21 -2.89 21.41
C TYR A 175 61.18 -2.02 22.16
N TYR A 176 59.88 -2.15 21.82
CA TYR A 176 58.84 -1.33 22.45
C TYR A 176 58.45 -1.76 23.87
N TYR A 177 58.57 -3.04 24.23
CA TYR A 177 58.04 -3.56 25.49
C TYR A 177 59.09 -3.96 26.54
N LYS A 178 60.37 -4.17 26.18
CA LYS A 178 61.45 -4.61 27.11
C LYS A 178 61.52 -3.76 28.37
N GLY A 179 61.60 -2.44 28.24
CA GLY A 179 61.62 -1.51 29.39
C GLY A 179 60.36 -1.61 30.28
N ILE A 180 59.19 -1.84 29.68
CA ILE A 180 57.91 -1.99 30.39
C ILE A 180 57.84 -3.34 31.12
N ILE A 181 58.38 -4.41 30.53
CA ILE A 181 58.43 -5.77 31.10
C ILE A 181 59.39 -5.81 32.30
N LEU A 182 60.63 -5.32 32.11
CA LEU A 182 61.65 -5.27 33.15
C LEU A 182 61.20 -4.41 34.34
N PHE A 183 60.66 -3.21 34.10
CA PHE A 183 60.11 -2.35 35.15
C PHE A 183 59.01 -3.03 35.99
N LYS A 184 58.09 -3.77 35.33
CA LYS A 184 57.04 -4.54 36.03
C LYS A 184 57.64 -5.64 36.92
N ARG A 185 58.55 -6.47 36.40
CA ARG A 185 59.12 -7.61 37.14
C ARG A 185 60.03 -7.16 38.29
N ASN A 186 60.81 -6.09 38.09
CA ASN A 186 61.68 -5.53 39.11
C ASN A 186 60.92 -4.89 40.28
N SER A 187 59.71 -4.35 40.06
CA SER A 187 58.85 -3.85 41.15
C SER A 187 58.43 -4.97 42.13
N PHE A 188 58.15 -6.17 41.63
CA PHE A 188 57.81 -7.33 42.46
C PHE A 188 59.04 -7.94 43.13
N LYS A 189 60.16 -8.13 42.39
CA LYS A 189 61.46 -8.56 42.94
C LYS A 189 61.88 -7.66 44.12
N TRP A 190 61.74 -6.33 44.00
CA TRP A 190 62.02 -5.36 45.07
C TRP A 190 61.06 -5.50 46.26
N ALA A 191 59.75 -5.60 46.02
CA ALA A 191 58.76 -5.65 47.10
C ALA A 191 58.89 -6.93 47.94
N ILE A 192 59.19 -8.08 47.31
CA ILE A 192 59.48 -9.34 48.00
C ILE A 192 60.79 -9.26 48.80
N LYS A 193 61.86 -8.64 48.26
CA LYS A 193 63.12 -8.43 48.98
C LYS A 193 62.93 -7.57 50.25
N ASN A 194 61.96 -6.66 50.24
CA ASN A 194 61.67 -5.73 51.34
C ASN A 194 60.41 -6.12 52.16
N LYS A 195 59.93 -7.37 52.06
CA LYS A 195 58.63 -7.86 52.57
C LYS A 195 58.28 -7.59 54.04
N GLU A 196 59.23 -7.15 54.88
CA GLU A 196 58.94 -6.72 56.25
C GLU A 196 58.34 -5.32 56.36
N SER A 197 58.66 -4.42 55.41
CA SER A 197 58.09 -3.08 55.39
C SER A 197 56.60 -3.12 55.06
N SER A 198 55.75 -2.42 55.83
CA SER A 198 54.31 -2.38 55.56
C SER A 198 53.98 -1.79 54.19
N PHE A 199 54.79 -0.85 53.69
CA PHE A 199 54.68 -0.35 52.31
C PHE A 199 55.01 -1.43 51.27
N ALA A 200 56.08 -2.21 51.48
CA ALA A 200 56.41 -3.32 50.58
C ALA A 200 55.30 -4.39 50.57
N GLN A 201 54.71 -4.72 51.73
CA GLN A 201 53.55 -5.62 51.84
C GLN A 201 52.33 -5.10 51.06
N TYR A 202 52.07 -3.79 51.09
CA TYR A 202 51.04 -3.16 50.25
C TYR A 202 51.36 -3.28 48.76
N GLN A 203 52.63 -3.12 48.35
CA GLN A 203 53.03 -3.29 46.95
C GLN A 203 53.00 -4.76 46.48
N ILE A 204 53.31 -5.73 47.35
CA ILE A 204 53.09 -7.17 47.06
C ILE A 204 51.60 -7.40 46.79
N GLY A 205 50.71 -6.86 47.62
CA GLY A 205 49.26 -6.91 47.40
C GLY A 205 48.84 -6.28 46.07
N ASN A 206 49.42 -5.13 45.69
CA ASN A 206 49.21 -4.52 44.39
C ASN A 206 49.74 -5.37 43.22
N CYS A 207 50.82 -6.12 43.40
CA CYS A 207 51.34 -7.00 42.36
C CYS A 207 50.39 -8.17 42.08
N TYR A 208 49.93 -8.85 43.13
CA TYR A 208 48.90 -9.90 43.02
C TYR A 208 47.54 -9.38 42.52
N TYR A 209 47.13 -8.15 42.89
CA TYR A 209 45.86 -7.57 42.42
C TYR A 209 45.89 -7.21 40.93
N ASN A 210 47.04 -6.75 40.41
CA ASN A 210 47.17 -6.23 39.04
C ASN A 210 47.89 -7.16 38.06
N GLY A 211 48.37 -8.33 38.50
CA GLY A 211 49.18 -9.23 37.66
C GLY A 211 50.56 -8.68 37.32
N LYS A 212 51.18 -7.89 38.21
CA LYS A 212 52.47 -7.20 37.94
C LYS A 212 53.63 -8.03 38.48
N GLY A 213 54.30 -8.77 37.60
CA GLY A 213 55.45 -9.63 37.96
C GLY A 213 55.06 -10.94 38.66
N VAL A 214 53.76 -11.22 38.77
CA VAL A 214 53.16 -12.45 39.31
C VAL A 214 51.76 -12.59 38.70
N ASN A 215 51.19 -13.80 38.68
CA ASN A 215 49.81 -14.01 38.22
C ASN A 215 48.79 -13.30 39.11
N VAL A 216 47.61 -12.98 38.56
CA VAL A 216 46.51 -12.34 39.30
C VAL A 216 45.95 -13.30 40.33
N ASP A 217 46.10 -12.98 41.62
CA ASP A 217 45.46 -13.70 42.73
C ASP A 217 44.83 -12.69 43.68
N ILE A 218 43.49 -12.63 43.65
CA ILE A 218 42.71 -11.68 44.43
C ILE A 218 42.68 -12.06 45.93
N LYS A 219 42.86 -13.35 46.28
CA LYS A 219 42.97 -13.79 47.68
C LYS A 219 44.33 -13.43 48.27
N GLN A 220 45.43 -13.73 47.57
CA GLN A 220 46.76 -13.30 48.02
C GLN A 220 46.87 -11.77 48.06
N ALA A 221 46.29 -11.05 47.11
CA ALA A 221 46.20 -9.59 47.19
C ALA A 221 45.57 -9.12 48.51
N PHE A 222 44.40 -9.66 48.86
CA PHE A 222 43.72 -9.38 50.12
C PHE A 222 44.57 -9.72 51.35
N GLU A 223 45.21 -10.89 51.39
CA GLU A 223 46.08 -11.28 52.51
C GLU A 223 47.27 -10.33 52.70
N TRP A 224 47.93 -9.90 51.63
CA TRP A 224 49.07 -8.97 51.70
C TRP A 224 48.65 -7.54 52.06
N TYR A 225 47.51 -7.08 51.54
CA TYR A 225 46.88 -5.86 52.03
C TYR A 225 46.53 -5.96 53.53
N LEU A 226 46.06 -7.11 54.02
CA LEU A 226 45.69 -7.30 55.43
C LEU A 226 46.91 -7.36 56.36
N LYS A 227 48.01 -8.00 55.92
CA LYS A 227 49.31 -7.98 56.61
C LYS A 227 49.81 -6.53 56.75
N SER A 228 49.78 -5.76 55.66
CA SER A 228 50.14 -4.33 55.65
C SER A 228 49.24 -3.44 56.52
N ALA A 229 47.91 -3.64 56.44
CA ALA A 229 46.92 -2.88 57.20
C ALA A 229 47.01 -3.13 58.73
N LYS A 230 47.41 -4.35 59.12
CA LYS A 230 47.76 -4.73 60.50
C LYS A 230 49.07 -4.08 60.95
N LYS A 231 50.10 -3.98 60.09
CA LYS A 231 51.29 -3.13 60.31
C LYS A 231 50.98 -1.61 60.08
N GLU A 232 49.80 -1.18 60.53
CA GLU A 232 49.31 0.21 60.61
C GLU A 232 49.38 1.11 59.36
N ASN A 233 49.58 0.54 58.17
CA ASN A 233 49.65 1.29 56.92
C ASN A 233 48.27 1.82 56.50
N SER A 234 48.08 3.15 56.51
CA SER A 234 46.76 3.76 56.27
C SER A 234 46.23 3.55 54.85
N ILE A 235 47.09 3.41 53.83
CA ILE A 235 46.69 3.12 52.45
C ILE A 235 46.18 1.68 52.35
N ALA A 236 46.88 0.72 52.97
CA ALA A 236 46.42 -0.66 53.02
C ALA A 236 45.13 -0.82 53.85
N GLN A 237 44.95 -0.03 54.91
CA GLN A 237 43.69 0.04 55.66
C GLN A 237 42.53 0.53 54.79
N ASN A 238 42.73 1.56 53.97
CA ASN A 238 41.72 1.97 52.98
C ASN A 238 41.42 0.82 52.00
N LYS A 239 42.46 0.17 51.46
CA LYS A 239 42.32 -0.91 50.49
C LYS A 239 41.63 -2.16 51.06
N ILE A 240 41.79 -2.45 52.35
CA ILE A 240 41.04 -3.50 53.04
C ILE A 240 39.57 -3.11 53.28
N GLY A 241 39.28 -1.86 53.61
CA GLY A 241 37.90 -1.35 53.65
C GLY A 241 37.19 -1.56 52.31
N TYR A 242 37.88 -1.21 51.22
CA TYR A 242 37.42 -1.43 49.85
C TYR A 242 37.21 -2.91 49.51
N CYS A 243 38.10 -3.80 49.96
CA CYS A 243 37.93 -5.23 49.74
C CYS A 243 36.67 -5.79 50.44
N TYR A 244 36.39 -5.35 51.68
CA TYR A 244 35.17 -5.74 52.39
C TYR A 244 33.90 -5.10 51.82
N GLN A 245 33.94 -3.88 51.28
CA GLN A 245 32.78 -3.26 50.65
C GLN A 245 32.38 -3.99 49.35
N TYR A 246 33.35 -4.33 48.51
CA TYR A 246 33.09 -4.87 47.17
C TYR A 246 33.17 -6.40 47.06
N GLY A 247 33.70 -7.10 48.07
CA GLY A 247 33.83 -8.56 48.07
C GLY A 247 35.05 -9.06 47.30
N ILE A 248 36.17 -8.33 47.43
CA ILE A 248 37.39 -8.57 46.65
C ILE A 248 38.33 -9.43 47.49
N GLY A 249 38.46 -10.71 47.12
CA GLY A 249 39.29 -11.70 47.83
C GLY A 249 38.65 -12.27 49.11
N ILE A 250 37.56 -11.65 49.59
CA ILE A 250 36.78 -12.04 50.76
C ILE A 250 35.28 -11.77 50.53
N CYS A 251 34.40 -12.32 51.35
CA CYS A 251 32.97 -12.00 51.31
C CYS A 251 32.70 -10.52 51.67
N LYS A 252 31.60 -9.96 51.13
CA LYS A 252 31.17 -8.59 51.44
C LYS A 252 30.79 -8.45 52.92
N ASP A 253 31.30 -7.40 53.56
CA ASP A 253 30.99 -7.04 54.95
C ASP A 253 31.04 -5.52 55.11
N GLY A 254 29.88 -4.86 55.09
CA GLY A 254 29.79 -3.41 55.21
C GLY A 254 30.33 -2.88 56.55
N LYS A 255 30.16 -3.63 57.65
CA LYS A 255 30.60 -3.19 58.99
C LYS A 255 32.13 -3.18 59.07
N LYS A 256 32.79 -4.25 58.59
CA LYS A 256 34.25 -4.28 58.48
C LYS A 256 34.77 -3.24 57.48
N ALA A 257 34.06 -2.97 56.39
CA ALA A 257 34.43 -1.89 55.46
C ALA A 257 34.48 -0.54 56.18
N PHE A 258 33.41 -0.16 56.86
CA PHE A 258 33.31 1.06 57.67
C PHE A 258 34.42 1.15 58.74
N GLU A 259 34.68 0.08 59.49
CA GLU A 259 35.75 0.05 60.49
C GLU A 259 37.14 0.33 59.90
N TRP A 260 37.47 -0.28 58.76
CA TRP A 260 38.79 -0.13 58.14
C TRP A 260 38.95 1.24 57.46
N TYR A 261 37.89 1.79 56.86
CA TYR A 261 37.87 3.18 56.41
C TYR A 261 38.01 4.16 57.58
N LEU A 262 37.34 3.93 58.72
CA LEU A 262 37.47 4.76 59.92
C LEU A 262 38.91 4.72 60.49
N LYS A 263 39.55 3.55 60.53
CA LYS A 263 40.96 3.38 60.93
C LYS A 263 41.91 4.14 59.99
N SER A 264 41.71 4.03 58.68
CA SER A 264 42.47 4.75 57.65
C SER A 264 42.28 6.27 57.73
N SER A 265 41.03 6.73 57.86
CA SER A 265 40.63 8.14 57.97
C SER A 265 41.25 8.82 59.20
N LYS A 266 41.24 8.15 60.36
CA LYS A 266 41.89 8.63 61.59
C LYS A 266 43.41 8.81 61.46
N LYS A 267 44.05 8.10 60.53
CA LYS A 267 45.47 8.26 60.17
C LYS A 267 45.71 9.28 59.04
N GLY A 268 44.75 10.14 58.75
CA GLY A 268 44.88 11.23 57.77
C GLY A 268 44.88 10.79 56.30
N ASN A 269 44.49 9.55 56.00
CA ASN A 269 44.45 9.08 54.62
C ASN A 269 43.27 9.71 53.86
N SER A 270 43.56 10.41 52.76
CA SER A 270 42.57 11.15 51.98
C SER A 270 41.52 10.28 51.30
N GLU A 271 41.87 9.06 50.88
CA GLU A 271 40.92 8.08 50.33
C GLU A 271 40.05 7.45 51.43
N GLY A 272 40.65 7.13 52.59
CA GLY A 272 39.94 6.59 53.74
C GLY A 272 38.93 7.58 54.35
N GLN A 273 39.27 8.87 54.35
CA GLN A 273 38.37 9.98 54.70
C GLN A 273 37.18 10.09 53.73
N ASP A 274 37.45 10.02 52.43
CA ASP A 274 36.46 10.13 51.37
C ASP A 274 35.48 8.93 51.37
N ASN A 275 36.01 7.72 51.53
CA ASN A 275 35.23 6.48 51.68
C ASN A 275 34.44 6.44 53.00
N LEU A 276 34.94 7.04 54.08
CA LEU A 276 34.18 7.17 55.34
C LEU A 276 32.95 8.08 55.17
N GLY A 277 33.09 9.20 54.47
CA GLY A 277 31.96 10.06 54.07
C GLY A 277 30.95 9.30 53.20
N TYR A 278 31.46 8.52 52.24
CA TYR A 278 30.65 7.69 51.34
C TYR A 278 29.83 6.63 52.11
N CYS A 279 30.40 6.04 53.17
CA CYS A 279 29.68 5.10 54.03
C CYS A 279 28.48 5.74 54.72
N TYR A 280 28.60 6.97 55.22
CA TYR A 280 27.47 7.71 55.80
C TYR A 280 26.43 8.13 54.74
N GLN A 281 26.87 8.48 53.52
CA GLN A 281 25.95 8.86 52.44
C GLN A 281 25.07 7.70 51.95
N TYR A 282 25.62 6.48 51.92
CA TYR A 282 24.98 5.30 51.31
C TYR A 282 24.64 4.16 52.29
N GLY A 283 24.93 4.29 53.58
CA GLY A 283 24.54 3.32 54.61
C GLY A 283 25.40 2.06 54.65
N ILE A 284 26.71 2.20 54.40
CA ILE A 284 27.62 1.05 54.27
C ILE A 284 28.21 0.74 55.65
N GLY A 285 27.64 -0.27 56.32
CA GLY A 285 28.07 -0.72 57.65
C GLY A 285 27.55 0.12 58.82
N ILE A 286 26.87 1.23 58.53
CA ILE A 286 26.27 2.19 59.45
C ILE A 286 24.99 2.73 58.80
N ASP A 287 24.09 3.33 59.58
CA ASP A 287 22.86 3.92 59.03
C ASP A 287 23.15 5.14 58.13
N ILE A 288 22.21 5.45 57.23
CA ILE A 288 22.32 6.56 56.28
C ILE A 288 22.19 7.90 57.03
N ASP A 289 23.29 8.66 57.10
CA ASP A 289 23.33 10.02 57.64
C ASP A 289 23.94 10.97 56.60
N LYS A 290 23.07 11.46 55.71
CA LYS A 290 23.45 12.39 54.63
C LYS A 290 23.99 13.72 55.15
N LYS A 291 23.57 14.17 56.35
CA LYS A 291 24.03 15.43 56.93
C LYS A 291 25.46 15.28 57.45
N LYS A 292 25.72 14.22 58.22
CA LYS A 292 27.06 13.89 58.72
C LYS A 292 28.04 13.57 57.59
N ALA A 293 27.57 12.95 56.50
CA ALA A 293 28.36 12.81 55.27
C ALA A 293 28.77 14.18 54.69
N PHE A 294 27.81 15.11 54.54
CA PHE A 294 28.08 16.48 54.11
C PHE A 294 29.05 17.21 55.05
N ASP A 295 28.86 17.10 56.37
CA ASP A 295 29.73 17.74 57.36
C ASP A 295 31.18 17.22 57.28
N PHE A 296 31.38 15.91 57.09
CA PHE A 296 32.70 15.31 56.83
C PHE A 296 33.30 15.80 55.50
N TYR A 297 32.54 15.80 54.40
CA TYR A 297 33.02 16.30 53.11
C TYR A 297 33.40 17.79 53.19
N LEU A 298 32.65 18.60 53.94
CA LEU A 298 32.94 20.01 54.19
C LEU A 298 34.22 20.20 55.02
N GLU A 299 34.45 19.36 56.05
CA GLU A 299 35.68 19.38 56.84
C GLU A 299 36.92 19.02 56.00
N PHE A 300 36.84 17.92 55.24
CA PHE A 300 37.95 17.45 54.42
C PHE A 300 38.22 18.36 53.21
N ALA A 301 37.18 18.97 52.61
CA ALA A 301 37.34 19.99 51.57
C ALA A 301 38.07 21.25 52.09
N LYS A 302 37.77 21.70 53.32
CA LYS A 302 38.52 22.79 53.99
C LYS A 302 39.99 22.44 54.23
N LYS A 303 40.32 21.15 54.38
CA LYS A 303 41.69 20.61 54.49
C LYS A 303 42.35 20.32 53.13
N GLY A 304 41.75 20.75 52.01
CA GLY A 304 42.33 20.63 50.67
C GLY A 304 42.12 19.27 49.99
N ASN A 305 41.26 18.40 50.51
CA ASN A 305 41.00 17.09 49.88
C ASN A 305 40.14 17.27 48.61
N TYR A 306 40.77 17.16 47.44
CA TYR A 306 40.13 17.30 46.12
C TYR A 306 38.95 16.32 45.87
N ASN A 307 38.96 15.13 46.49
CA ASN A 307 37.85 14.18 46.36
C ASN A 307 36.66 14.64 47.21
N ALA A 308 36.91 15.08 48.44
CA ALA A 308 35.89 15.67 49.29
C ALA A 308 35.28 16.93 48.64
N CYS A 309 36.07 17.76 47.93
CA CYS A 309 35.56 18.85 47.11
C CYS A 309 34.61 18.35 46.00
N ASN A 310 34.88 17.22 45.35
CA ASN A 310 33.96 16.63 44.36
C ASN A 310 32.64 16.19 45.01
N HIS A 311 32.70 15.43 46.11
CA HIS A 311 31.52 14.95 46.81
C HIS A 311 30.70 16.08 47.46
N LEU A 312 31.36 17.12 47.98
CA LEU A 312 30.71 18.34 48.45
C LEU A 312 30.01 19.09 47.30
N GLY A 313 30.62 19.12 46.10
CA GLY A 313 29.98 19.63 44.88
C GLY A 313 28.71 18.87 44.50
N ILE A 314 28.75 17.54 44.58
CA ILE A 314 27.58 16.67 44.36
C ILE A 314 26.50 16.94 45.43
N CYS A 315 26.88 17.11 46.69
CA CYS A 315 25.95 17.43 47.77
C CYS A 315 25.21 18.75 47.53
N TYR A 316 25.93 19.82 47.15
CA TYR A 316 25.32 21.10 46.78
C TYR A 316 24.53 21.05 45.47
N GLN A 317 24.90 20.22 44.49
CA GLN A 317 24.17 20.12 43.22
C GLN A 317 22.80 19.45 43.37
N TYR A 318 22.72 18.39 44.19
CA TYR A 318 21.54 17.52 44.30
C TYR A 318 20.79 17.61 45.63
N GLY A 319 21.32 18.36 46.61
CA GLY A 319 20.68 18.55 47.92
C GLY A 319 20.89 17.38 48.89
N TYR A 320 22.05 16.72 48.87
CA TYR A 320 22.36 15.66 49.81
C TYR A 320 22.93 16.25 51.12
N GLY A 321 22.16 16.17 52.21
CA GLY A 321 22.54 16.67 53.53
C GLY A 321 22.43 18.20 53.71
N ILE A 322 22.22 18.94 52.62
CA ILE A 322 22.16 20.40 52.53
C ILE A 322 21.12 20.82 51.47
N ASN A 323 20.69 22.08 51.47
CA ASN A 323 19.87 22.62 50.38
C ASN A 323 20.68 22.76 49.08
N VAL A 324 19.99 22.68 47.93
CA VAL A 324 20.61 22.82 46.59
C VAL A 324 21.20 24.23 46.42
N ASP A 325 22.49 24.28 46.09
CA ASP A 325 23.22 25.51 45.77
C ASP A 325 24.13 25.25 44.55
N LYS A 326 23.61 25.55 43.36
CA LYS A 326 24.32 25.31 42.10
C LYS A 326 25.64 26.10 42.01
N ARG A 327 25.75 27.25 42.69
CA ARG A 327 26.96 28.09 42.65
C ARG A 327 28.05 27.48 43.52
N LYS A 328 27.75 27.11 44.77
CA LYS A 328 28.71 26.38 45.62
C LYS A 328 29.10 25.03 45.01
N ALA A 329 28.19 24.36 44.31
CA ALA A 329 28.53 23.15 43.55
C ALA A 329 29.62 23.42 42.51
N PHE A 330 29.44 24.45 41.66
CA PHE A 330 30.43 24.88 40.67
C PHE A 330 31.78 25.25 41.33
N GLU A 331 31.77 26.05 42.40
CA GLU A 331 32.97 26.46 43.14
C GLU A 331 33.72 25.26 43.75
N CYS A 332 33.00 24.22 44.20
CA CYS A 332 33.59 22.98 44.71
C CYS A 332 34.17 22.10 43.59
N TYR A 333 33.47 21.97 42.45
CA TYR A 333 34.01 21.26 41.28
C TYR A 333 35.21 21.98 40.66
N LEU A 334 35.22 23.31 40.66
CA LEU A 334 36.34 24.11 40.15
C LEU A 334 37.64 23.80 40.90
N LYS A 335 37.60 23.83 42.24
CA LYS A 335 38.72 23.40 43.10
C LYS A 335 39.07 21.93 42.90
N SER A 336 38.07 21.04 42.85
CA SER A 336 38.30 19.61 42.63
C SER A 336 39.02 19.34 41.28
N ALA A 337 38.69 20.10 40.24
CA ALA A 337 39.22 19.91 38.88
C ALA A 337 40.71 20.26 38.70
N GLU A 338 41.36 20.80 39.73
CA GLU A 338 42.81 20.97 39.77
C GLU A 338 43.50 19.59 39.65
N ASN A 339 43.13 18.64 40.53
CA ASN A 339 43.81 17.34 40.63
C ASN A 339 42.89 16.09 40.63
N ASN A 340 41.56 16.23 40.69
CA ASN A 340 40.62 15.10 40.60
C ASN A 340 40.00 14.99 39.18
N LEU A 341 39.92 13.76 38.65
CA LEU A 341 39.40 13.50 37.29
C LEU A 341 37.87 13.55 37.18
N GLU A 342 37.14 13.09 38.19
CA GLU A 342 35.68 13.25 38.26
C GLU A 342 35.33 14.73 38.48
N GLY A 343 36.11 15.46 39.28
CA GLY A 343 36.01 16.93 39.40
C GLY A 343 36.14 17.64 38.06
N GLN A 344 37.13 17.25 37.24
CA GLN A 344 37.26 17.76 35.85
C GLN A 344 36.05 17.39 34.97
N ASN A 345 35.54 16.16 35.07
CA ASN A 345 34.34 15.74 34.33
C ASN A 345 33.10 16.54 34.75
N ASN A 346 32.88 16.71 36.05
CA ASN A 346 31.72 17.37 36.63
C ASN A 346 31.76 18.89 36.39
N LEU A 347 32.95 19.50 36.41
CA LEU A 347 33.14 20.88 35.97
C LEU A 347 32.83 21.04 34.47
N GLY A 348 33.27 20.10 33.63
CA GLY A 348 32.92 20.05 32.20
C GLY A 348 31.41 19.99 31.97
N TYR A 349 30.71 19.17 32.76
CA TYR A 349 29.25 19.07 32.78
C TYR A 349 28.57 20.37 33.24
N CYS A 350 29.13 21.04 34.25
CA CYS A 350 28.60 22.34 34.72
C CYS A 350 28.69 23.43 33.65
N TYR A 351 29.82 23.51 32.93
CA TYR A 351 29.97 24.43 31.79
C TYR A 351 29.04 24.05 30.61
N GLN A 352 28.86 22.76 30.30
CA GLN A 352 27.95 22.30 29.25
C GLN A 352 26.48 22.69 29.52
N HIS A 353 26.05 22.66 30.77
CA HIS A 353 24.64 22.79 31.18
C HIS A 353 24.29 24.08 31.95
N GLY A 354 25.26 24.96 32.23
CA GLY A 354 25.02 26.21 32.95
C GLY A 354 24.71 26.01 34.44
N ILE A 355 25.40 25.05 35.09
CA ILE A 355 25.19 24.74 36.51
C ILE A 355 26.14 25.60 37.34
N GLY A 356 25.60 26.65 37.97
CA GLY A 356 26.38 27.60 38.78
C GLY A 356 27.24 28.59 37.98
N THR A 357 27.18 28.52 36.65
CA THR A 357 27.93 29.32 35.68
C THR A 357 27.10 29.48 34.40
N PHE A 358 27.56 30.30 33.45
CA PHE A 358 26.94 30.41 32.13
C PHE A 358 27.24 29.17 31.25
N ILE A 359 26.42 28.94 30.22
CA ILE A 359 26.63 27.81 29.29
C ILE A 359 27.82 28.10 28.38
N ASP A 360 28.94 27.39 28.60
CA ASP A 360 30.09 27.37 27.70
C ASP A 360 30.42 25.92 27.29
N LYS A 361 29.92 25.55 26.10
CA LYS A 361 30.17 24.22 25.53
C LYS A 361 31.64 23.99 25.17
N ARG A 362 32.40 25.04 24.81
CA ARG A 362 33.84 24.93 24.45
C ARG A 362 34.69 24.67 25.69
N GLN A 363 34.43 25.38 26.79
CA GLN A 363 35.10 25.13 28.07
C GLN A 363 34.69 23.78 28.66
N GLY A 364 33.41 23.38 28.53
CA GLY A 364 32.95 22.03 28.85
C GLY A 364 33.74 20.94 28.12
N PHE A 365 33.85 21.06 26.79
CA PHE A 365 34.66 20.18 25.94
C PHE A 365 36.13 20.09 26.39
N LYS A 366 36.79 21.22 26.68
CA LYS A 366 38.18 21.24 27.16
C LYS A 366 38.37 20.45 28.46
N PHE A 367 37.44 20.57 29.42
CA PHE A 367 37.53 19.83 30.69
C PHE A 367 37.25 18.33 30.53
N TYR A 368 36.29 17.95 29.67
CA TYR A 368 36.12 16.54 29.30
C TYR A 368 37.38 15.99 28.62
N LEU A 369 37.99 16.72 27.69
CA LEU A 369 39.22 16.30 27.01
C LEU A 369 40.38 16.09 28.00
N LYS A 370 40.60 17.05 28.92
CA LYS A 370 41.62 16.99 29.99
C LYS A 370 41.47 15.72 30.84
N SER A 371 40.25 15.39 31.25
CA SER A 371 39.96 14.21 32.08
C SER A 371 39.98 12.89 31.28
N ALA A 372 39.47 12.92 30.04
CA ALA A 372 39.41 11.76 29.14
C ALA A 372 40.80 11.28 28.69
N MET A 373 41.72 12.21 28.43
CA MET A 373 43.13 11.91 28.13
C MET A 373 43.84 11.26 29.33
N LYS A 374 43.52 11.69 30.56
CA LYS A 374 43.98 11.04 31.81
C LYS A 374 43.24 9.73 32.13
N GLY A 375 42.34 9.27 31.24
CA GLY A 375 41.75 7.94 31.30
C GLY A 375 40.37 7.85 31.96
N ASN A 376 39.75 8.96 32.36
CA ASN A 376 38.44 8.93 33.00
C ASN A 376 37.35 8.44 32.01
N HIS A 377 36.68 7.33 32.32
CA HIS A 377 35.72 6.74 31.38
C HIS A 377 34.42 7.55 31.23
N ASN A 378 34.02 8.32 32.25
CA ASN A 378 32.84 9.19 32.18
C ASN A 378 33.12 10.36 31.22
N ALA A 379 34.27 11.01 31.39
CA ALA A 379 34.75 12.05 30.49
C ALA A 379 34.97 11.53 29.07
N GLN A 380 35.49 10.31 28.87
CA GLN A 380 35.61 9.68 27.55
C GLN A 380 34.24 9.47 26.88
N ASN A 381 33.22 9.05 27.63
CA ASN A 381 31.85 8.95 27.11
C ASN A 381 31.30 10.34 26.73
N ASN A 382 31.48 11.33 27.61
CA ASN A 382 31.00 12.70 27.39
C ASN A 382 31.72 13.39 26.23
N LEU A 383 33.00 13.12 26.04
CA LEU A 383 33.78 13.55 24.88
C LEU A 383 33.30 12.88 23.57
N GLY A 384 32.89 11.61 23.64
CA GLY A 384 32.18 10.93 22.56
C GLY A 384 30.87 11.63 22.20
N ASN A 385 30.04 11.96 23.20
CA ASN A 385 28.82 12.75 23.02
C ASN A 385 29.12 14.13 22.38
N CYS A 386 30.21 14.79 22.79
CA CYS A 386 30.62 16.07 22.19
C CYS A 386 30.90 15.95 20.69
N TYR A 387 31.63 14.92 20.27
CA TYR A 387 31.90 14.67 18.84
C TYR A 387 30.67 14.16 18.07
N GLN A 388 29.72 13.48 18.73
CA GLN A 388 28.48 13.05 18.09
C GLN A 388 27.50 14.21 17.85
N TYR A 389 27.33 15.11 18.81
CA TYR A 389 26.29 16.14 18.80
C TYR A 389 26.81 17.58 18.61
N GLY A 390 28.10 17.75 18.31
CA GLY A 390 28.71 19.07 18.06
C GLY A 390 28.83 19.95 19.32
N ILE A 391 28.99 19.35 20.51
CA ILE A 391 28.95 20.07 21.79
C ILE A 391 30.34 20.66 22.08
N GLY A 392 30.57 21.90 21.64
CA GLY A 392 31.81 22.64 21.87
C GLY A 392 32.92 22.36 20.85
N VAL A 393 32.65 21.47 19.89
CA VAL A 393 33.56 21.02 18.82
C VAL A 393 32.70 20.68 17.60
N ASN A 394 33.29 20.65 16.40
CA ASN A 394 32.57 20.18 15.21
C ASN A 394 32.24 18.68 15.30
N MET A 395 31.13 18.26 14.68
CA MET A 395 30.74 16.85 14.64
C MET A 395 31.80 15.99 13.95
N ASN A 396 32.09 14.81 14.50
CA ASN A 396 33.05 13.87 13.94
C ASN A 396 32.76 12.43 14.43
N GLU A 397 32.07 11.65 13.60
CA GLU A 397 31.60 10.32 13.97
C GLU A 397 32.73 9.35 14.35
N LYS A 398 33.84 9.40 13.61
CA LYS A 398 35.01 8.55 13.86
C LYS A 398 35.63 8.82 15.24
N LYS A 399 35.83 10.10 15.60
CA LYS A 399 36.30 10.48 16.94
C LYS A 399 35.27 10.13 18.03
N ALA A 400 33.97 10.25 17.76
CA ALA A 400 32.94 9.80 18.70
C ALA A 400 33.04 8.28 18.98
N TYR A 401 33.08 7.47 17.91
CA TYR A 401 33.31 6.02 17.97
C TYR A 401 34.59 5.65 18.73
N GLU A 402 35.72 6.30 18.43
CA GLU A 402 37.00 6.04 19.10
C GLU A 402 36.93 6.31 20.62
N TRP A 403 36.24 7.38 21.05
CA TRP A 403 36.10 7.71 22.47
C TRP A 403 35.06 6.82 23.19
N TYR A 404 33.95 6.46 22.53
CA TYR A 404 33.04 5.44 23.03
C TYR A 404 33.74 4.09 23.17
N LEU A 405 34.58 3.67 22.21
CA LEU A 405 35.34 2.42 22.26
C LEU A 405 36.34 2.40 23.42
N LYS A 406 37.05 3.50 23.67
CA LYS A 406 37.97 3.66 24.83
C LYS A 406 37.21 3.54 26.15
N SER A 407 36.07 4.21 26.29
CA SER A 407 35.24 4.21 27.50
C SER A 407 34.53 2.86 27.74
N ALA A 408 33.97 2.25 26.69
CA ALA A 408 33.26 0.98 26.75
C ALA A 408 34.18 -0.19 27.14
N LYS A 409 35.42 -0.20 26.64
CA LYS A 409 36.49 -1.13 27.07
C LYS A 409 36.87 -0.96 28.54
N ARG A 410 36.73 0.25 29.11
CA ARG A 410 36.91 0.54 30.55
C ARG A 410 35.66 0.27 31.39
N GLY A 411 34.60 -0.32 30.83
CA GLY A 411 33.44 -0.80 31.57
C GLY A 411 32.25 0.16 31.62
N ASN A 412 32.36 1.40 31.12
CA ASN A 412 31.26 2.37 31.21
C ASN A 412 30.04 1.94 30.37
N HIS A 413 28.91 1.70 31.02
CA HIS A 413 27.73 1.14 30.36
C HIS A 413 27.04 2.10 29.37
N ASN A 414 27.09 3.41 29.60
CA ASN A 414 26.61 4.40 28.62
C ASN A 414 27.42 4.32 27.32
N ALA A 415 28.74 4.27 27.42
CA ALA A 415 29.61 4.11 26.26
C ALA A 415 29.42 2.76 25.56
N GLN A 416 29.11 1.69 26.30
CA GLN A 416 28.77 0.39 25.71
C GLN A 416 27.46 0.46 24.90
N ASN A 417 26.42 1.15 25.39
CA ASN A 417 25.20 1.43 24.65
C ASN A 417 25.47 2.28 23.39
N ASN A 418 26.30 3.32 23.50
CA ASN A 418 26.61 4.22 22.39
C ASN A 418 27.50 3.55 21.33
N LEU A 419 28.45 2.71 21.75
CA LEU A 419 29.24 1.86 20.85
C LEU A 419 28.38 0.81 20.13
N ALA A 420 27.39 0.23 20.82
CA ALA A 420 26.41 -0.64 20.19
C ALA A 420 25.56 0.10 19.14
N PHE A 421 25.18 1.35 19.43
CA PHE A 421 24.52 2.23 18.47
C PHE A 421 25.42 2.53 17.25
N CYS A 422 26.72 2.76 17.43
CA CYS A 422 27.68 2.90 16.32
C CYS A 422 27.61 1.69 15.38
N TYR A 423 27.82 0.48 15.91
CA TYR A 423 27.81 -0.74 15.10
C TYR A 423 26.43 -1.05 14.47
N LYS A 424 25.31 -0.66 15.11
CA LYS A 424 23.95 -0.86 14.57
C LYS A 424 23.64 0.02 13.36
N ASN A 425 24.19 1.25 13.33
CA ASN A 425 23.78 2.31 12.40
C ASN A 425 24.91 2.85 11.51
N GLU A 426 26.07 2.19 11.47
CA GLU A 426 27.24 2.58 10.65
C GLU A 426 27.91 3.92 11.07
N PHE A 427 27.59 4.42 12.26
CA PHE A 427 28.04 5.73 12.74
C PHE A 427 29.51 5.68 13.20
N GLY A 428 30.39 6.26 12.39
CA GLY A 428 31.85 6.27 12.60
C GLY A 428 32.56 4.92 12.48
N THR A 429 31.87 3.84 12.08
CA THR A 429 32.41 2.48 11.97
C THR A 429 31.57 1.61 11.04
N ILE A 430 32.13 0.54 10.48
CA ILE A 430 31.38 -0.38 9.60
C ILE A 430 30.28 -1.08 10.40
N LYS A 431 29.10 -1.16 9.79
CA LYS A 431 27.88 -1.75 10.35
C LYS A 431 28.09 -3.23 10.72
N ASN A 432 27.81 -3.58 11.97
CA ASN A 432 27.99 -4.93 12.50
C ASN A 432 26.95 -5.23 13.60
N TYR A 433 25.83 -5.85 13.22
CA TYR A 433 24.77 -6.16 14.18
C TYR A 433 25.24 -7.10 15.30
N ASN A 434 26.16 -8.04 15.03
CA ASN A 434 26.66 -9.00 16.01
C ASN A 434 27.41 -8.33 17.17
N LEU A 435 28.27 -7.36 16.85
CA LEU A 435 28.94 -6.51 17.84
C LEU A 435 27.95 -5.57 18.54
N ALA A 436 26.97 -5.01 17.82
CA ALA A 436 25.92 -4.20 18.42
C ALA A 436 25.14 -4.99 19.49
N PHE A 437 24.69 -6.20 19.18
CA PHE A 437 23.99 -7.08 20.12
C PHE A 437 24.86 -7.39 21.35
N LYS A 438 26.13 -7.78 21.15
CA LYS A 438 27.08 -8.09 22.25
C LYS A 438 27.32 -6.88 23.17
N TRP A 439 27.44 -5.68 22.62
CA TRP A 439 27.64 -4.46 23.43
C TRP A 439 26.34 -3.96 24.10
N TYR A 440 25.18 -4.11 23.46
CA TYR A 440 23.89 -3.86 24.14
C TYR A 440 23.66 -4.84 25.29
N LEU A 441 23.92 -6.14 25.09
CA LEU A 441 23.80 -7.15 26.16
C LEU A 441 24.68 -6.79 27.37
N LYS A 442 25.98 -6.56 27.14
CA LYS A 442 26.92 -6.18 28.20
C LYS A 442 26.56 -4.89 28.93
N SER A 443 25.98 -3.92 28.23
CA SER A 443 25.49 -2.67 28.81
C SER A 443 24.19 -2.87 29.62
N ALA A 444 23.28 -3.72 29.11
CA ALA A 444 22.00 -4.04 29.73
C ALA A 444 22.15 -4.86 31.03
N GLU A 445 23.08 -5.82 31.02
CA GLU A 445 23.54 -6.57 32.21
C GLU A 445 24.23 -5.64 33.23
N GLY A 446 24.95 -4.62 32.75
CA GLY A 446 25.47 -3.51 33.55
C GLY A 446 24.41 -2.50 34.05
N GLY A 447 23.12 -2.82 33.94
CA GLY A 447 22.02 -2.00 34.47
C GLY A 447 21.65 -0.78 33.62
N ASN A 448 22.15 -0.64 32.38
CA ASN A 448 21.82 0.51 31.54
C ASN A 448 20.43 0.40 30.92
N TYR A 449 19.47 1.20 31.39
CA TYR A 449 18.08 1.10 30.95
C TYR A 449 17.89 1.35 29.44
N ASN A 450 18.67 2.24 28.83
CA ASN A 450 18.63 2.46 27.37
C ASN A 450 19.09 1.20 26.61
N ALA A 451 20.15 0.55 27.06
CA ALA A 451 20.61 -0.71 26.47
C ALA A 451 19.62 -1.85 26.69
N GLN A 452 18.96 -1.92 27.85
CA GLN A 452 17.89 -2.90 28.12
C GLN A 452 16.72 -2.72 27.14
N ASN A 453 16.29 -1.48 26.87
CA ASN A 453 15.28 -1.22 25.84
C ASN A 453 15.78 -1.61 24.43
N ASN A 454 17.01 -1.23 24.07
CA ASN A 454 17.61 -1.56 22.77
C ASN A 454 17.80 -3.07 22.56
N LEU A 455 18.10 -3.82 23.62
CA LEU A 455 18.19 -5.28 23.63
C LEU A 455 16.81 -5.94 23.53
N GLY A 456 15.80 -5.37 24.18
CA GLY A 456 14.39 -5.75 23.98
C GLY A 456 13.97 -5.58 22.52
N ASP A 457 14.36 -4.47 21.89
CA ASP A 457 14.18 -4.23 20.46
C ASP A 457 14.90 -5.27 19.58
N CYS A 458 16.12 -5.67 19.93
CA CYS A 458 16.83 -6.76 19.23
C CYS A 458 16.06 -8.09 19.31
N TYR A 459 15.58 -8.48 20.49
CA TYR A 459 14.78 -9.72 20.66
C TYR A 459 13.41 -9.64 19.99
N ARG A 460 12.74 -8.48 20.01
CA ARG A 460 11.44 -8.27 19.33
C ARG A 460 11.58 -8.37 17.80
N ASN A 461 12.67 -7.84 17.26
CA ASN A 461 12.88 -7.72 15.82
C ASN A 461 13.70 -8.86 15.19
N GLY A 462 14.29 -9.76 16.00
CA GLY A 462 15.12 -10.87 15.51
C GLY A 462 16.50 -10.43 15.00
N LEU A 463 17.11 -9.40 15.59
CA LEU A 463 18.43 -8.92 15.20
C LEU A 463 19.53 -9.76 15.88
N GLU A 464 20.25 -10.56 15.08
CA GLU A 464 21.28 -11.53 15.53
C GLU A 464 20.76 -12.61 16.49
N THR A 465 19.45 -12.82 16.49
CA THR A 465 18.76 -13.77 17.37
C THR A 465 17.40 -14.12 16.79
N ASN A 466 16.81 -15.24 17.17
CA ASN A 466 15.44 -15.55 16.75
C ASN A 466 14.45 -14.60 17.46
N ILE A 467 13.37 -14.22 16.77
CA ILE A 467 12.30 -13.38 17.35
C ILE A 467 11.80 -14.02 18.65
N ASN A 468 11.94 -13.30 19.76
CA ASN A 468 11.64 -13.81 21.10
C ASN A 468 10.93 -12.74 21.93
N TYR A 469 9.60 -12.71 21.84
CA TYR A 469 8.79 -11.71 22.54
C TYR A 469 8.87 -11.85 24.06
N ASN A 470 9.12 -13.03 24.63
CA ASN A 470 9.28 -13.23 26.08
C ASN A 470 10.52 -12.49 26.58
N LYS A 471 11.69 -12.71 25.95
CA LYS A 471 12.92 -11.99 26.28
C LYS A 471 12.81 -10.49 26.00
N ALA A 472 12.09 -10.09 24.94
CA ALA A 472 11.80 -8.69 24.70
C ALA A 472 11.00 -8.07 25.86
N PHE A 473 9.93 -8.73 26.31
CA PHE A 473 9.10 -8.32 27.44
C PHE A 473 9.91 -8.23 28.75
N GLU A 474 10.75 -9.22 29.07
CA GLU A 474 11.62 -9.20 30.24
C GLU A 474 12.57 -8.00 30.28
N TRP A 475 13.19 -7.65 29.13
CA TRP A 475 14.12 -6.52 29.04
C TRP A 475 13.42 -5.17 28.98
N TYR A 476 12.25 -5.07 28.34
CA TYR A 476 11.40 -3.88 28.44
C TYR A 476 10.91 -3.66 29.87
N LEU A 477 10.55 -4.72 30.62
CA LEU A 477 10.10 -4.62 32.01
C LEU A 477 11.19 -4.04 32.91
N LYS A 478 12.39 -4.63 32.92
CA LYS A 478 13.56 -4.14 33.69
C LYS A 478 13.88 -2.67 33.37
N SER A 479 13.84 -2.31 32.08
CA SER A 479 14.09 -0.95 31.62
C SER A 479 12.98 0.04 32.03
N ALA A 480 11.71 -0.40 31.97
CA ALA A 480 10.55 0.39 32.33
C ALA A 480 10.43 0.65 33.85
N GLU A 481 10.90 -0.31 34.65
CA GLU A 481 11.08 -0.20 36.11
C GLU A 481 12.24 0.76 36.45
N GLY A 482 13.31 0.76 35.65
CA GLY A 482 14.35 1.80 35.63
C GLY A 482 13.93 3.14 35.00
N GLU A 483 12.64 3.48 35.07
CA GLU A 483 12.01 4.71 34.57
C GLU A 483 12.23 5.06 33.08
N ASN A 484 12.69 4.12 32.24
CA ASN A 484 12.88 4.39 30.81
C ASN A 484 11.54 4.53 30.08
N TYR A 485 11.21 5.74 29.63
CA TYR A 485 9.90 6.02 29.04
C TYR A 485 9.65 5.28 27.71
N ASP A 486 10.66 5.06 26.87
CA ASP A 486 10.49 4.27 25.63
C ASP A 486 10.23 2.79 25.94
N ALA A 487 10.88 2.23 26.96
CA ALA A 487 10.59 0.89 27.44
C ALA A 487 9.19 0.78 28.06
N GLN A 488 8.74 1.80 28.82
CA GLN A 488 7.37 1.85 29.34
C GLN A 488 6.34 1.87 28.19
N ASN A 489 6.61 2.60 27.11
CA ASN A 489 5.78 2.58 25.89
C ASN A 489 5.81 1.20 25.19
N ASN A 490 6.98 0.58 25.07
CA ASN A 490 7.15 -0.75 24.48
C ASN A 490 6.47 -1.85 25.30
N LEU A 491 6.56 -1.78 26.63
CA LEU A 491 5.86 -2.66 27.57
C LEU A 491 4.34 -2.47 27.49
N GLY A 492 3.87 -1.24 27.32
CA GLY A 492 2.47 -0.93 27.00
C GLY A 492 2.02 -1.60 25.69
N ASN A 493 2.86 -1.55 24.63
CA ASN A 493 2.61 -2.26 23.38
C ASN A 493 2.58 -3.79 23.55
N CYS A 494 3.46 -4.36 24.37
CA CYS A 494 3.45 -5.78 24.72
C CYS A 494 2.12 -6.19 25.36
N TYR A 495 1.66 -5.49 26.39
CA TYR A 495 0.37 -5.75 27.04
C TYR A 495 -0.83 -5.50 26.10
N ARG A 496 -0.79 -4.48 25.25
CA ARG A 496 -1.89 -4.18 24.30
C ARG A 496 -2.07 -5.27 23.24
N ASN A 497 -0.96 -5.83 22.78
CA ASN A 497 -0.93 -6.73 21.62
C ASN A 497 -0.77 -8.22 22.00
N GLY A 498 -0.37 -8.54 23.23
CA GLY A 498 -0.08 -9.91 23.67
C GLY A 498 1.33 -10.41 23.33
N LEU A 499 2.32 -9.50 23.25
CA LEU A 499 3.69 -9.85 22.85
C LEU A 499 4.53 -10.19 24.09
N GLY A 500 4.80 -11.48 24.28
CA GLY A 500 5.59 -11.98 25.43
C GLY A 500 4.84 -12.03 26.75
N THR A 501 3.54 -11.75 26.72
CA THR A 501 2.65 -11.68 27.89
C THR A 501 1.19 -11.81 27.45
N ASN A 502 0.28 -12.11 28.37
CA ASN A 502 -1.15 -12.13 28.07
C ASN A 502 -1.69 -10.72 27.81
N LYS A 503 -2.55 -10.60 26.80
CA LYS A 503 -3.15 -9.34 26.37
C LYS A 503 -3.97 -8.70 27.51
N ASN A 504 -3.60 -7.48 27.92
CA ASN A 504 -4.20 -6.78 29.06
C ASN A 504 -4.25 -5.27 28.79
N TYR A 505 -5.44 -4.73 28.49
CA TYR A 505 -5.59 -3.32 28.16
C TYR A 505 -5.40 -2.37 29.37
N ASN A 506 -5.72 -2.80 30.59
CA ASN A 506 -5.57 -1.97 31.80
C ASN A 506 -4.08 -1.73 32.08
N LYS A 507 -3.26 -2.79 32.08
CA LYS A 507 -1.80 -2.67 32.21
C LYS A 507 -1.17 -1.88 31.06
N ALA A 508 -1.68 -2.03 29.83
CA ALA A 508 -1.24 -1.21 28.71
C ALA A 508 -1.49 0.29 28.96
N PHE A 509 -2.71 0.64 29.39
CA PHE A 509 -3.09 2.01 29.75
C PHE A 509 -2.22 2.58 30.88
N GLU A 510 -1.96 1.81 31.95
CA GLU A 510 -1.09 2.22 33.06
C GLU A 510 0.34 2.55 32.59
N TRP A 511 0.95 1.70 31.76
CA TRP A 511 2.32 1.91 31.26
C TRP A 511 2.40 3.03 30.23
N TYR A 512 1.39 3.17 29.35
CA TYR A 512 1.29 4.35 28.48
C TYR A 512 1.10 5.64 29.30
N LEU A 513 0.33 5.63 30.39
CA LEU A 513 0.11 6.80 31.24
C LEU A 513 1.38 7.23 31.99
N LYS A 514 2.18 6.28 32.49
CA LYS A 514 3.50 6.56 33.09
C LYS A 514 4.44 7.20 32.05
N SER A 515 4.59 6.55 30.90
CA SER A 515 5.47 7.00 29.82
C SER A 515 5.06 8.36 29.23
N ALA A 516 3.75 8.60 29.08
CA ALA A 516 3.20 9.85 28.57
C ALA A 516 3.42 11.04 29.52
N LYS A 517 3.35 10.80 30.85
CA LYS A 517 3.73 11.77 31.89
C LYS A 517 5.24 12.04 31.89
N GLY A 518 6.06 11.03 31.59
CA GLY A 518 7.50 11.17 31.31
C GLY A 518 7.84 11.93 30.02
N GLY A 519 6.83 12.39 29.26
CA GLY A 519 7.03 13.19 28.05
C GLY A 519 7.15 12.39 26.75
N ASN A 520 7.02 11.06 26.78
CA ASN A 520 7.20 10.24 25.58
C ASN A 520 6.04 10.42 24.59
N HIS A 521 6.32 11.01 23.43
CA HIS A 521 5.27 11.35 22.45
C HIS A 521 4.59 10.12 21.83
N ASN A 522 5.27 8.97 21.73
CA ASN A 522 4.64 7.72 21.26
C ASN A 522 3.64 7.18 22.30
N ALA A 523 3.97 7.26 23.59
CA ALA A 523 3.02 6.91 24.65
C ALA A 523 1.86 7.90 24.75
N GLN A 524 2.09 9.20 24.55
CA GLN A 524 1.02 10.21 24.49
C GLN A 524 0.03 9.90 23.35
N TYR A 525 0.53 9.50 22.17
CA TYR A 525 -0.29 9.01 21.06
C TYR A 525 -1.06 7.72 21.40
N ASN A 526 -0.40 6.73 22.01
CA ASN A 526 -1.03 5.47 22.40
C ASN A 526 -2.09 5.66 23.51
N LEU A 527 -1.84 6.58 24.46
CA LEU A 527 -2.77 6.95 25.52
C LEU A 527 -4.00 7.68 24.97
N ALA A 528 -3.81 8.60 24.03
CA ALA A 528 -4.90 9.24 23.29
C ALA A 528 -5.78 8.20 22.57
N PHE A 529 -5.15 7.21 21.92
CA PHE A 529 -5.85 6.09 21.28
C PHE A 529 -6.63 5.24 22.29
N CYS A 530 -6.08 4.98 23.48
CA CYS A 530 -6.81 4.31 24.56
C CYS A 530 -8.07 5.08 24.99
N PHE A 531 -7.98 6.40 25.15
CA PHE A 531 -9.15 7.24 25.47
C PHE A 531 -10.15 7.35 24.30
N LYS A 532 -9.71 7.31 23.03
CA LYS A 532 -10.59 7.31 21.87
C LYS A 532 -11.42 6.02 21.80
N ASP A 533 -10.77 4.86 21.90
CA ASP A 533 -11.40 3.57 21.61
C ASP A 533 -11.90 2.83 22.86
N GLY A 534 -11.57 3.30 24.06
CA GLY A 534 -12.02 2.72 25.33
C GLY A 534 -11.16 1.53 25.80
N LEU A 535 -9.85 1.60 25.56
CA LEU A 535 -8.92 0.49 25.82
C LEU A 535 -8.25 0.66 27.18
N GLY A 536 -8.75 -0.07 28.18
CA GLY A 536 -8.26 0.01 29.57
C GLY A 536 -8.74 1.26 30.33
N THR A 537 -9.69 2.00 29.73
CA THR A 537 -10.29 3.21 30.27
C THR A 537 -11.63 3.48 29.57
N ASN A 538 -12.45 4.39 30.09
CA ASN A 538 -13.70 4.78 29.44
C ASN A 538 -13.44 5.69 28.23
N LYS A 539 -14.28 5.58 27.19
CA LYS A 539 -14.20 6.45 26.00
C LYS A 539 -14.36 7.92 26.38
N ASN A 540 -13.40 8.75 26.00
CA ASN A 540 -13.42 10.19 26.22
C ASN A 540 -12.65 10.92 25.10
N TYR A 541 -13.39 11.37 24.08
CA TYR A 541 -12.80 12.04 22.92
C TYR A 541 -12.11 13.36 23.25
N SER A 542 -12.58 14.11 24.24
CA SER A 542 -11.96 15.39 24.64
C SER A 542 -10.60 15.20 25.34
N ILE A 543 -10.43 14.10 26.08
CA ILE A 543 -9.11 13.73 26.65
C ILE A 543 -8.21 13.13 25.55
N ALA A 544 -8.76 12.32 24.64
CA ALA A 544 -8.02 11.81 23.48
C ALA A 544 -7.46 12.95 22.61
N PHE A 545 -8.29 13.94 22.27
CA PHE A 545 -7.89 15.14 21.54
C PHE A 545 -6.73 15.88 22.23
N LYS A 546 -6.82 16.11 23.55
CA LYS A 546 -5.74 16.77 24.31
C LYS A 546 -4.41 16.01 24.22
N TRP A 547 -4.40 14.69 24.39
CA TRP A 547 -3.17 13.90 24.28
C TRP A 547 -2.64 13.77 22.85
N TYR A 548 -3.51 13.74 21.83
CA TYR A 548 -3.08 13.86 20.43
C TYR A 548 -2.43 15.22 20.15
N SER A 549 -2.98 16.32 20.66
CA SER A 549 -2.39 17.67 20.52
C SER A 549 -0.98 17.75 21.12
N ILE A 550 -0.81 17.33 22.38
CA ILE A 550 0.50 17.35 23.07
C ILE A 550 1.54 16.50 22.29
N SER A 551 1.15 15.32 21.81
CA SER A 551 2.03 14.44 21.02
C SER A 551 2.35 15.03 19.63
N ALA A 552 1.38 15.69 18.99
CA ALA A 552 1.53 16.31 17.67
C ALA A 552 2.43 17.57 17.70
N GLU A 553 2.34 18.35 18.78
CA GLU A 553 3.24 19.46 19.13
C GLU A 553 4.65 18.94 19.45
N GLY A 554 4.73 17.79 20.15
CA GLY A 554 5.92 16.93 20.28
C GLY A 554 6.44 16.33 18.95
N LYS A 555 5.95 16.81 17.80
CA LYS A 555 6.39 16.45 16.44
C LYS A 555 6.17 14.98 16.07
N ASN A 556 5.32 14.25 16.80
CA ASN A 556 4.96 12.88 16.47
C ASN A 556 4.03 12.83 15.26
N HIS A 557 4.49 12.23 14.16
CA HIS A 557 3.75 12.23 12.89
C HIS A 557 2.45 11.41 12.95
N ASN A 558 2.35 10.38 13.79
CA ASN A 558 1.11 9.60 13.95
C ASN A 558 0.05 10.43 14.69
N ALA A 559 0.45 11.17 15.72
CA ALA A 559 -0.44 12.10 16.41
C ALA A 559 -0.84 13.29 15.52
N GLN A 560 0.06 13.81 14.69
CA GLN A 560 -0.28 14.85 13.70
C GLN A 560 -1.35 14.34 12.71
N ASN A 561 -1.26 13.10 12.24
CA ASN A 561 -2.30 12.50 11.40
C ASN A 561 -3.62 12.32 12.17
N ALA A 562 -3.58 11.76 13.38
CA ALA A 562 -4.77 11.56 14.21
C ALA A 562 -5.45 12.87 14.62
N LEU A 563 -4.68 13.94 14.84
CA LEU A 563 -5.18 15.28 15.15
C LEU A 563 -5.86 15.91 13.92
N GLY A 564 -5.30 15.75 12.72
CA GLY A 564 -5.96 16.13 11.47
C GLY A 564 -7.31 15.42 11.31
N TYR A 565 -7.36 14.12 11.58
CA TYR A 565 -8.57 13.32 11.57
C TYR A 565 -9.60 13.77 12.63
N CYS A 566 -9.16 14.18 13.82
CA CYS A 566 -10.04 14.76 14.84
C CYS A 566 -10.68 16.07 14.38
N TYR A 567 -9.91 16.95 13.72
CA TYR A 567 -10.44 18.20 13.14
C TYR A 567 -11.36 17.96 11.93
N GLN A 568 -11.12 16.94 11.11
CA GLN A 568 -11.98 16.61 9.97
C GLN A 568 -13.34 16.04 10.40
N HIS A 569 -13.37 15.18 11.43
CA HIS A 569 -14.57 14.44 11.84
C HIS A 569 -15.20 14.89 13.16
N GLY A 570 -14.68 15.96 13.79
CA GLY A 570 -15.26 16.53 15.01
C GLY A 570 -15.02 15.68 16.28
N ILE A 571 -13.93 14.93 16.34
CA ILE A 571 -13.67 14.00 17.44
C ILE A 571 -13.03 14.74 18.61
N GLY A 572 -13.85 15.08 19.61
CA GLY A 572 -13.42 15.80 20.82
C GLY A 572 -13.25 17.31 20.66
N ILE A 573 -13.50 17.84 19.46
CA ILE A 573 -13.48 19.26 19.10
C ILE A 573 -14.49 19.53 17.97
N LYS A 574 -14.86 20.79 17.71
CA LYS A 574 -15.64 21.16 16.52
C LYS A 574 -14.82 20.91 15.24
N THR A 575 -15.50 20.58 14.14
CA THR A 575 -14.90 20.40 12.82
C THR A 575 -14.20 21.66 12.30
N ASP A 576 -13.03 21.48 11.68
CA ASP A 576 -12.20 22.53 11.07
C ASP A 576 -11.33 21.94 9.96
N ASN A 577 -11.84 21.98 8.72
CA ASN A 577 -11.15 21.37 7.57
C ASN A 577 -9.80 22.03 7.25
N LYS A 578 -9.61 23.33 7.55
CA LYS A 578 -8.32 24.01 7.31
C LYS A 578 -7.25 23.50 8.29
N LYS A 579 -7.59 23.35 9.58
CA LYS A 579 -6.69 22.71 10.56
C LYS A 579 -6.46 21.23 10.25
N ALA A 580 -7.46 20.51 9.74
CA ALA A 580 -7.28 19.14 9.30
C ALA A 580 -6.19 19.03 8.21
N PHE A 581 -6.31 19.83 7.15
CA PHE A 581 -5.32 19.94 6.08
C PHE A 581 -3.93 20.31 6.60
N GLU A 582 -3.80 21.32 7.47
CA GLU A 582 -2.52 21.69 8.08
C GLU A 582 -1.84 20.55 8.85
N TRP A 583 -2.60 19.79 9.65
CA TRP A 583 -2.05 18.72 10.47
C TRP A 583 -1.70 17.48 9.65
N TYR A 584 -2.50 17.15 8.63
CA TYR A 584 -2.12 16.17 7.61
C TYR A 584 -0.85 16.60 6.86
N LEU A 585 -0.72 17.87 6.46
CA LEU A 585 0.48 18.39 5.80
C LEU A 585 1.74 18.31 6.69
N LYS A 586 1.61 18.63 7.98
CA LYS A 586 2.70 18.48 8.97
C LYS A 586 3.14 17.00 9.10
N SER A 587 2.18 16.07 9.16
CA SER A 587 2.43 14.62 9.20
C SER A 587 3.03 14.07 7.90
N ALA A 588 2.48 14.46 6.74
CA ALA A 588 2.88 14.00 5.42
C ALA A 588 4.32 14.42 5.07
N ARG A 589 4.70 15.65 5.43
CA ARG A 589 6.09 16.17 5.33
C ARG A 589 7.08 15.42 6.23
N ARG A 590 6.61 14.68 7.24
CA ARG A 590 7.42 13.80 8.10
C ARG A 590 7.43 12.33 7.67
N GLY A 591 6.96 12.03 6.44
CA GLY A 591 7.05 10.70 5.86
C GLY A 591 5.95 9.72 6.30
N ASN A 592 4.90 10.18 6.99
CA ASN A 592 3.83 9.29 7.44
C ASN A 592 2.89 8.91 6.30
N SER A 593 2.88 7.63 5.89
CA SER A 593 2.07 7.14 4.78
C SER A 593 0.59 7.49 4.95
N ALA A 594 -0.02 7.19 6.10
CA ALA A 594 -1.42 7.51 6.35
C ALA A 594 -1.72 9.03 6.27
N GLY A 595 -0.83 9.89 6.80
CA GLY A 595 -0.92 11.35 6.64
C GLY A 595 -0.77 11.82 5.19
N GLN A 596 0.05 11.14 4.38
CA GLN A 596 0.17 11.41 2.94
C GLN A 596 -1.09 10.98 2.17
N GLY A 597 -1.68 9.83 2.50
CA GLY A 597 -2.94 9.37 1.93
C GLY A 597 -4.12 10.28 2.28
N ASN A 598 -4.20 10.72 3.54
CA ASN A 598 -5.20 11.69 3.99
C ASN A 598 -5.02 13.06 3.32
N LEU A 599 -3.77 13.52 3.14
CA LEU A 599 -3.50 14.75 2.39
C LEU A 599 -3.88 14.63 0.91
N GLY A 600 -3.65 13.46 0.28
CA GLY A 600 -4.14 13.17 -1.07
C GLY A 600 -5.67 13.21 -1.16
N CYS A 601 -6.34 12.65 -0.15
CA CYS A 601 -7.80 12.73 0.00
C CYS A 601 -8.31 14.17 0.16
N CYS A 602 -7.57 15.03 0.86
CA CYS A 602 -7.92 16.45 0.98
C CYS A 602 -7.89 17.17 -0.36
N TYR A 603 -6.83 16.97 -1.16
CA TYR A 603 -6.73 17.55 -2.50
C TYR A 603 -7.78 16.98 -3.48
N GLN A 604 -8.14 15.69 -3.37
CA GLN A 604 -9.15 15.08 -4.23
C GLN A 604 -10.58 15.63 -4.00
N HIS A 605 -10.91 16.08 -2.79
CA HIS A 605 -12.28 16.48 -2.43
C HIS A 605 -12.38 17.92 -1.87
N GLY A 606 -11.36 18.77 -2.06
CA GLY A 606 -11.35 20.16 -1.60
C GLY A 606 -11.42 20.34 -0.07
N ILE A 607 -10.86 19.40 0.71
CA ILE A 607 -11.01 19.40 2.18
C ILE A 607 -9.99 20.35 2.82
N GLY A 608 -10.37 21.62 2.97
CA GLY A 608 -9.55 22.65 3.59
C GLY A 608 -8.49 23.28 2.67
N THR A 609 -8.52 22.89 1.39
CA THR A 609 -7.69 23.35 0.27
C THR A 609 -8.55 23.25 -1.00
N ASP A 610 -8.10 23.81 -2.13
CA ASP A 610 -8.82 23.71 -3.40
C ASP A 610 -8.68 22.30 -4.01
N LEU A 611 -9.55 21.95 -4.96
CA LEU A 611 -9.51 20.65 -5.63
C LEU A 611 -8.33 20.57 -6.59
N ASP A 612 -7.44 19.59 -6.39
CA ASP A 612 -6.24 19.38 -7.19
C ASP A 612 -5.94 17.88 -7.32
N GLU A 613 -6.53 17.25 -8.34
CA GLU A 613 -6.34 15.82 -8.65
C GLU A 613 -4.87 15.43 -8.88
N MET A 614 -4.03 16.35 -9.38
CA MET A 614 -2.62 16.06 -9.68
C MET A 614 -1.75 16.09 -8.42
N ASN A 615 -2.03 16.98 -7.47
CA ASN A 615 -1.43 16.88 -6.13
C ASN A 615 -2.04 15.75 -5.29
N ALA A 616 -3.32 15.40 -5.50
CA ALA A 616 -3.92 14.20 -4.91
C ALA A 616 -3.15 12.94 -5.35
N PHE A 617 -2.98 12.73 -6.65
CA PHE A 617 -2.18 11.62 -7.20
C PHE A 617 -0.74 11.61 -6.65
N LYS A 618 -0.04 12.75 -6.65
CA LYS A 618 1.35 12.84 -6.12
C LYS A 618 1.45 12.43 -4.64
N TRP A 619 0.46 12.77 -3.81
CA TRP A 619 0.46 12.40 -2.39
C TRP A 619 0.00 10.95 -2.15
N TYR A 620 -1.01 10.47 -2.88
CA TYR A 620 -1.36 9.04 -2.89
C TYR A 620 -0.19 8.17 -3.37
N LEU A 621 0.57 8.57 -4.38
CA LEU A 621 1.75 7.82 -4.87
C LEU A 621 2.88 7.75 -3.83
N LYS A 622 3.13 8.83 -3.09
CA LYS A 622 4.08 8.80 -1.96
C LYS A 622 3.61 7.86 -0.85
N SER A 623 2.34 7.97 -0.46
CA SER A 623 1.70 7.12 0.54
C SER A 623 1.71 5.63 0.16
N ALA A 624 1.41 5.32 -1.10
CA ALA A 624 1.38 3.97 -1.65
C ALA A 624 2.77 3.32 -1.70
N ARG A 625 3.81 4.10 -2.04
CA ARG A 625 5.23 3.71 -1.92
C ARG A 625 5.64 3.53 -0.45
N GLY A 626 5.08 4.32 0.46
CA GLY A 626 5.16 4.14 1.91
C GLY A 626 4.31 3.00 2.48
N GLY A 627 3.75 2.12 1.65
CA GLY A 627 3.05 0.91 2.07
C GLY A 627 1.57 1.08 2.43
N ASP A 628 0.96 2.26 2.26
CA ASP A 628 -0.48 2.38 2.55
C ASP A 628 -1.36 1.72 1.47
N HIS A 629 -1.93 0.59 1.84
CA HIS A 629 -2.90 -0.19 1.07
C HIS A 629 -4.12 0.59 0.54
N ILE A 630 -4.60 1.66 1.21
CA ILE A 630 -5.73 2.49 0.72
C ILE A 630 -5.25 3.35 -0.45
N SER A 631 -4.14 4.04 -0.27
CA SER A 631 -3.50 4.85 -1.30
C SER A 631 -3.01 4.00 -2.48
N GLN A 632 -2.60 2.75 -2.24
CA GLN A 632 -2.29 1.79 -3.31
C GLN A 632 -3.52 1.48 -4.17
N ASN A 633 -4.72 1.36 -3.60
CA ASN A 633 -5.95 1.26 -4.42
C ASN A 633 -6.13 2.52 -5.26
N LYS A 634 -6.03 3.71 -4.64
CA LYS A 634 -6.21 5.00 -5.33
C LYS A 634 -5.23 5.23 -6.47
N VAL A 635 -3.96 4.86 -6.31
CA VAL A 635 -2.97 4.89 -7.40
C VAL A 635 -3.35 3.90 -8.51
N GLY A 636 -3.86 2.72 -8.15
CA GLY A 636 -4.41 1.76 -9.11
C GLY A 636 -5.61 2.33 -9.88
N ASP A 637 -6.53 3.01 -9.20
CA ASP A 637 -7.72 3.65 -9.79
C ASP A 637 -7.29 4.68 -10.86
N TYR A 638 -6.33 5.57 -10.56
CA TYR A 638 -5.81 6.56 -11.52
C TYR A 638 -5.14 5.94 -12.75
N TYR A 639 -4.37 4.85 -12.60
CA TYR A 639 -3.77 4.13 -13.73
C TYR A 639 -4.82 3.35 -14.56
N PHE A 640 -5.94 2.96 -13.95
CA PHE A 640 -7.03 2.26 -14.61
C PHE A 640 -7.91 3.22 -15.42
N SER A 641 -8.28 4.38 -14.84
CA SER A 641 -9.13 5.37 -15.49
C SER A 641 -8.41 6.17 -16.57
N GLY A 642 -7.14 6.54 -16.32
CA GLY A 642 -6.27 7.22 -17.27
C GLY A 642 -6.41 8.75 -17.34
N ASP A 643 -7.15 9.36 -16.39
CA ASP A 643 -7.57 10.76 -16.51
C ASP A 643 -6.44 11.77 -16.17
N ILE A 644 -5.56 11.39 -15.23
CA ILE A 644 -4.46 12.23 -14.70
C ILE A 644 -3.08 11.67 -15.09
N VAL A 645 -3.00 10.40 -15.47
CA VAL A 645 -1.78 9.68 -15.86
C VAL A 645 -2.08 8.76 -17.04
N ILE A 646 -1.08 8.46 -17.86
CA ILE A 646 -1.24 7.56 -19.02
C ILE A 646 -1.84 6.22 -18.56
N LYS A 647 -2.98 5.85 -19.14
CA LYS A 647 -3.71 4.61 -18.85
C LYS A 647 -2.79 3.40 -18.95
N SER A 648 -2.71 2.61 -17.88
CA SER A 648 -1.88 1.42 -17.81
C SER A 648 -2.54 0.38 -16.90
N TYR A 649 -3.27 -0.55 -17.50
CA TYR A 649 -3.87 -1.66 -16.75
C TYR A 649 -2.81 -2.53 -16.05
N ILE A 650 -1.59 -2.60 -16.58
CA ILE A 650 -0.46 -3.31 -15.96
C ILE A 650 -0.06 -2.65 -14.64
N GLU A 651 0.09 -1.32 -14.61
CA GLU A 651 0.37 -0.62 -13.35
C GLU A 651 -0.83 -0.64 -12.40
N ALA A 652 -2.07 -0.47 -12.92
CA ALA A 652 -3.28 -0.59 -12.12
C ALA A 652 -3.34 -1.95 -11.39
N CYS A 653 -3.17 -3.06 -12.12
CA CYS A 653 -3.15 -4.41 -11.58
C CYS A 653 -2.00 -4.61 -10.56
N ARG A 654 -0.80 -4.07 -10.82
CA ARG A 654 0.34 -4.09 -9.88
C ARG A 654 0.06 -3.34 -8.57
N TRP A 655 -0.68 -2.23 -8.62
CA TRP A 655 -1.05 -1.46 -7.43
C TRP A 655 -2.25 -2.08 -6.69
N TYR A 656 -3.24 -2.62 -7.40
CA TYR A 656 -4.32 -3.41 -6.80
C TYR A 656 -3.80 -4.69 -6.12
N LEU A 657 -2.78 -5.36 -6.67
CA LEU A 657 -2.14 -6.52 -6.04
C LEU A 657 -1.58 -6.17 -4.66
N LYS A 658 -0.71 -5.16 -4.57
CA LYS A 658 -0.14 -4.68 -3.30
C LYS A 658 -1.22 -4.27 -2.30
N SER A 659 -2.24 -3.56 -2.77
CA SER A 659 -3.41 -3.16 -1.98
C SER A 659 -4.18 -4.38 -1.43
N ALA A 660 -4.36 -5.41 -2.24
CA ALA A 660 -5.11 -6.62 -1.91
C ALA A 660 -4.37 -7.58 -0.95
N GLU A 661 -3.06 -7.68 -1.11
CA GLU A 661 -2.13 -8.34 -0.19
C GLU A 661 -2.09 -7.61 1.16
N GLY A 662 -1.97 -6.28 1.14
CA GLY A 662 -2.12 -5.39 2.30
C GLY A 662 -3.51 -5.37 2.95
N GLY A 663 -4.45 -6.20 2.47
CA GLY A 663 -5.74 -6.43 3.12
C GLY A 663 -6.88 -5.51 2.68
N ASN A 664 -6.66 -4.58 1.75
CA ASN A 664 -7.70 -3.63 1.33
C ASN A 664 -8.82 -4.33 0.54
N LEU A 665 -10.07 -4.18 0.99
CA LEU A 665 -11.21 -4.85 0.38
C LEU A 665 -11.56 -4.31 -1.03
N LYS A 666 -11.30 -3.03 -1.31
CA LYS A 666 -11.45 -2.48 -2.67
C LYS A 666 -10.35 -3.00 -3.58
N GLY A 667 -9.11 -3.05 -3.09
CA GLY A 667 -7.98 -3.62 -3.83
C GLY A 667 -8.21 -5.08 -4.22
N GLN A 668 -8.75 -5.88 -3.29
CA GLN A 668 -9.14 -7.28 -3.54
C GLN A 668 -10.27 -7.41 -4.58
N ASN A 669 -11.24 -6.49 -4.58
CA ASN A 669 -12.29 -6.47 -5.60
C ASN A 669 -11.73 -6.10 -6.98
N ASN A 670 -10.94 -5.03 -7.06
CA ASN A 670 -10.43 -4.49 -8.31
C ASN A 670 -9.39 -5.44 -8.93
N LEU A 671 -8.59 -6.13 -8.12
CA LEU A 671 -7.72 -7.24 -8.55
C LEU A 671 -8.53 -8.44 -9.06
N GLY A 672 -9.64 -8.79 -8.41
CA GLY A 672 -10.56 -9.82 -8.91
C GLY A 672 -11.12 -9.48 -10.29
N TYR A 673 -11.48 -8.21 -10.50
CA TYR A 673 -11.94 -7.68 -11.78
C TYR A 673 -10.84 -7.69 -12.86
N CYS A 674 -9.59 -7.34 -12.50
CA CYS A 674 -8.43 -7.50 -13.38
C CYS A 674 -8.25 -8.95 -13.85
N TYR A 675 -8.37 -9.94 -12.95
CA TYR A 675 -8.29 -11.35 -13.32
C TYR A 675 -9.50 -11.88 -14.09
N GLN A 676 -10.71 -11.35 -13.86
CA GLN A 676 -11.91 -11.76 -14.60
C GLN A 676 -11.85 -11.33 -16.07
N HIS A 677 -11.31 -10.15 -16.35
CA HIS A 677 -11.36 -9.54 -17.69
C HIS A 677 -9.99 -9.40 -18.39
N GLY A 678 -8.89 -9.79 -17.75
CA GLY A 678 -7.54 -9.68 -18.31
C GLY A 678 -6.97 -8.26 -18.31
N PHE A 679 -7.43 -7.37 -17.43
CA PHE A 679 -6.89 -6.00 -17.36
C PHE A 679 -5.52 -5.99 -16.67
N GLY A 680 -4.45 -5.96 -17.49
CA GLY A 680 -3.07 -5.91 -17.01
C GLY A 680 -2.49 -7.26 -16.56
N THR A 681 -3.21 -8.34 -16.86
CA THR A 681 -2.91 -9.73 -16.51
C THR A 681 -3.64 -10.64 -17.51
N TYR A 682 -3.45 -11.96 -17.46
CA TYR A 682 -4.25 -12.89 -18.27
C TYR A 682 -5.57 -13.23 -17.54
N VAL A 683 -6.61 -13.62 -18.30
CA VAL A 683 -7.89 -14.05 -17.73
C VAL A 683 -7.67 -15.29 -16.85
N ASN A 684 -8.02 -15.19 -15.57
CA ASN A 684 -7.85 -16.25 -14.58
C ASN A 684 -9.04 -16.24 -13.61
N GLU A 685 -10.11 -16.91 -14.00
CA GLU A 685 -11.35 -16.96 -13.21
C GLU A 685 -11.16 -17.51 -11.79
N LYS A 686 -10.21 -18.43 -11.59
CA LYS A 686 -9.93 -19.05 -10.29
C LYS A 686 -9.33 -18.03 -9.32
N GLU A 687 -8.40 -17.20 -9.78
CA GLU A 687 -7.90 -16.07 -9.00
C GLU A 687 -8.99 -14.99 -8.82
N ALA A 688 -9.78 -14.68 -9.84
CA ALA A 688 -10.90 -13.74 -9.73
C ALA A 688 -11.89 -14.15 -8.61
N PHE A 689 -12.39 -15.38 -8.66
CA PHE A 689 -13.28 -15.97 -7.66
C PHE A 689 -12.67 -15.97 -6.25
N LYS A 690 -11.38 -16.29 -6.12
CA LYS A 690 -10.62 -16.27 -4.86
C LYS A 690 -10.52 -14.85 -4.27
N TRP A 691 -10.19 -13.85 -5.08
CA TRP A 691 -10.06 -12.47 -4.62
C TRP A 691 -11.40 -11.80 -4.31
N TYR A 692 -12.44 -12.05 -5.13
CA TYR A 692 -13.82 -11.69 -4.79
C TYR A 692 -14.28 -12.37 -3.50
N THR A 693 -14.00 -13.67 -3.30
CA THR A 693 -14.32 -14.40 -2.06
C THR A 693 -13.65 -13.77 -0.83
N LYS A 694 -12.38 -13.37 -0.93
CA LYS A 694 -11.64 -12.69 0.16
C LYS A 694 -12.32 -11.35 0.51
N SER A 695 -12.63 -10.54 -0.49
CA SER A 695 -13.24 -9.21 -0.33
C SER A 695 -14.70 -9.26 0.15
N ALA A 696 -15.50 -10.17 -0.40
CA ALA A 696 -16.92 -10.35 -0.08
C ALA A 696 -17.13 -10.82 1.37
N ARG A 697 -16.24 -11.72 1.86
CA ARG A 697 -16.18 -12.13 3.28
C ARG A 697 -15.78 -10.99 4.21
N GLY A 698 -15.00 -10.02 3.73
CA GLY A 698 -14.69 -8.78 4.45
C GLY A 698 -15.82 -7.74 4.46
N GLY A 699 -16.93 -7.98 3.75
CA GLY A 699 -18.10 -7.10 3.75
C GLY A 699 -18.20 -6.10 2.58
N ASN A 700 -17.33 -6.19 1.58
CA ASN A 700 -17.43 -5.32 0.39
C ASN A 700 -18.62 -5.73 -0.49
N HIS A 701 -19.65 -4.89 -0.58
CA HIS A 701 -20.86 -5.18 -1.37
C HIS A 701 -20.59 -5.36 -2.88
N TYR A 702 -19.64 -4.63 -3.49
CA TYR A 702 -19.29 -4.83 -4.91
C TYR A 702 -18.72 -6.24 -5.13
N ALA A 703 -17.83 -6.70 -4.24
CA ALA A 703 -17.31 -8.05 -4.30
C ALA A 703 -18.37 -9.11 -4.00
N GLN A 704 -19.38 -8.80 -3.18
CA GLN A 704 -20.53 -9.69 -2.95
C GLN A 704 -21.42 -9.80 -4.19
N ASN A 705 -21.64 -8.70 -4.94
CA ASN A 705 -22.30 -8.75 -6.24
C ASN A 705 -21.52 -9.62 -7.23
N ASN A 706 -20.21 -9.37 -7.36
CA ASN A 706 -19.36 -10.06 -8.32
C ASN A 706 -19.20 -11.55 -7.97
N LEU A 707 -19.15 -11.90 -6.67
CA LEU A 707 -19.18 -13.29 -6.21
C LEU A 707 -20.54 -13.97 -6.47
N GLY A 708 -21.65 -13.23 -6.35
CA GLY A 708 -22.97 -13.69 -6.78
C GLY A 708 -22.99 -14.02 -8.28
N TYR A 709 -22.42 -13.14 -9.09
CA TYR A 709 -22.26 -13.32 -10.54
C TYR A 709 -21.38 -14.54 -10.88
N CYS A 710 -20.27 -14.74 -10.17
CA CYS A 710 -19.45 -15.96 -10.33
C CYS A 710 -20.25 -17.25 -10.05
N TYR A 711 -21.05 -17.28 -8.98
CA TYR A 711 -21.91 -18.44 -8.68
C TYR A 711 -23.08 -18.62 -9.65
N GLN A 712 -23.57 -17.55 -10.28
CA GLN A 712 -24.62 -17.61 -11.29
C GLN A 712 -24.09 -18.15 -12.64
N HIS A 713 -22.91 -17.71 -13.07
CA HIS A 713 -22.37 -17.98 -14.41
C HIS A 713 -21.26 -19.03 -14.46
N GLY A 714 -20.78 -19.52 -13.32
CA GLY A 714 -19.78 -20.59 -13.25
C GLY A 714 -18.32 -20.11 -13.31
N ILE A 715 -18.08 -18.81 -13.11
CA ILE A 715 -16.77 -18.17 -13.28
C ILE A 715 -15.85 -18.61 -12.13
N GLY A 716 -14.89 -19.49 -12.43
CA GLY A 716 -13.92 -20.02 -11.46
C GLY A 716 -14.50 -20.99 -10.42
N VAL A 717 -15.78 -21.32 -10.49
CA VAL A 717 -16.52 -22.15 -9.53
C VAL A 717 -17.70 -22.85 -10.22
N CYS A 718 -18.15 -24.01 -9.74
CA CYS A 718 -19.37 -24.62 -10.28
C CYS A 718 -20.59 -23.72 -10.03
N ILE A 719 -21.51 -23.65 -11.01
CA ILE A 719 -22.78 -22.90 -10.91
C ILE A 719 -23.54 -23.34 -9.64
N ASN A 720 -24.02 -22.37 -8.87
CA ASN A 720 -24.79 -22.61 -7.65
C ASN A 720 -25.73 -21.44 -7.39
N GLU A 721 -26.95 -21.51 -7.93
CA GLU A 721 -27.88 -20.38 -7.88
C GLU A 721 -28.28 -19.99 -6.45
N ASN A 722 -28.39 -20.94 -5.51
CA ASN A 722 -28.68 -20.65 -4.10
C ASN A 722 -27.59 -19.78 -3.45
N LYS A 723 -26.30 -20.04 -3.75
CA LYS A 723 -25.20 -19.17 -3.30
C LYS A 723 -25.15 -17.85 -4.05
N ALA A 724 -25.52 -17.82 -5.33
CA ALA A 724 -25.64 -16.57 -6.08
C ALA A 724 -26.67 -15.65 -5.40
N PHE A 725 -27.87 -16.17 -5.12
CA PHE A 725 -28.93 -15.47 -4.39
C PHE A 725 -28.50 -15.03 -2.97
N GLU A 726 -27.77 -15.88 -2.23
CA GLU A 726 -27.24 -15.53 -0.90
C GLU A 726 -26.28 -14.33 -0.96
N TRP A 727 -25.38 -14.29 -1.94
CA TRP A 727 -24.40 -13.21 -2.10
C TRP A 727 -25.00 -11.93 -2.68
N TYR A 728 -25.92 -12.02 -3.66
CA TYR A 728 -26.71 -10.86 -4.09
C TYR A 728 -27.57 -10.30 -2.95
N SER A 729 -28.19 -11.16 -2.13
CA SER A 729 -28.96 -10.72 -0.95
C SER A 729 -28.12 -9.96 0.07
N LYS A 730 -26.86 -10.36 0.29
CA LYS A 730 -25.91 -9.62 1.15
C LYS A 730 -25.49 -8.29 0.50
N SER A 731 -25.16 -8.33 -0.79
CA SER A 731 -24.75 -7.17 -1.58
C SER A 731 -25.83 -6.07 -1.62
N ALA A 732 -27.09 -6.45 -1.87
CA ALA A 732 -28.24 -5.55 -1.93
C ALA A 732 -28.53 -4.90 -0.56
N LYS A 733 -28.43 -5.66 0.53
CA LYS A 733 -28.49 -5.15 1.91
C LYS A 733 -27.30 -4.24 2.25
N GLY A 734 -26.14 -4.49 1.65
CA GLY A 734 -24.95 -3.67 1.75
C GLY A 734 -24.98 -2.38 0.93
N GLY A 735 -26.00 -2.16 0.09
CA GLY A 735 -26.21 -0.92 -0.67
C GLY A 735 -25.79 -0.97 -2.15
N ASN A 736 -25.38 -2.11 -2.70
CA ASN A 736 -25.07 -2.19 -4.13
C ASN A 736 -26.34 -2.18 -4.98
N ILE A 737 -26.45 -1.19 -5.87
CA ILE A 737 -27.66 -0.92 -6.66
C ILE A 737 -27.98 -2.01 -7.68
N ASP A 738 -26.96 -2.68 -8.25
CA ASP A 738 -27.14 -3.75 -9.24
C ASP A 738 -27.73 -5.00 -8.60
N ALA A 739 -27.19 -5.41 -7.45
CA ALA A 739 -27.76 -6.46 -6.63
C ALA A 739 -29.19 -6.12 -6.17
N GLN A 740 -29.51 -4.85 -5.87
CA GLN A 740 -30.89 -4.46 -5.55
C GLN A 740 -31.83 -4.63 -6.76
N ASN A 741 -31.39 -4.28 -7.98
CA ASN A 741 -32.16 -4.55 -9.21
C ASN A 741 -32.36 -6.06 -9.43
N ILE A 742 -31.32 -6.87 -9.21
CA ILE A 742 -31.38 -8.34 -9.27
C ILE A 742 -32.40 -8.87 -8.26
N MET A 743 -32.35 -8.42 -7.00
CA MET A 743 -33.33 -8.80 -5.97
C MET A 743 -34.77 -8.43 -6.36
N GLY A 744 -34.98 -7.26 -6.97
CA GLY A 744 -36.27 -6.89 -7.56
C GLY A 744 -36.75 -7.89 -8.62
N LYS A 745 -35.85 -8.30 -9.53
CA LYS A 745 -36.14 -9.32 -10.57
C LYS A 745 -36.46 -10.69 -9.97
N CYS A 746 -35.78 -11.11 -8.89
CA CYS A 746 -36.07 -12.37 -8.19
C CYS A 746 -37.52 -12.40 -7.69
N TYR A 747 -37.92 -11.43 -6.87
CA TYR A 747 -39.28 -11.36 -6.31
C TYR A 747 -40.36 -11.06 -7.36
N TYR A 748 -40.03 -10.38 -8.46
CA TYR A 748 -40.95 -10.15 -9.58
C TYR A 748 -41.26 -11.44 -10.36
N SER A 749 -40.22 -12.23 -10.64
CA SER A 749 -40.34 -13.46 -11.46
C SER A 749 -40.77 -14.68 -10.65
N GLY A 750 -40.48 -14.72 -9.35
CA GLY A 750 -40.55 -15.94 -8.55
C GLY A 750 -39.29 -16.82 -8.66
N LYS A 751 -38.18 -16.28 -9.19
CA LYS A 751 -36.92 -17.05 -9.28
C LYS A 751 -36.20 -17.06 -7.94
N TRP A 752 -35.99 -18.26 -7.39
CA TRP A 752 -35.33 -18.57 -6.10
C TRP A 752 -36.08 -18.16 -4.82
N VAL A 753 -37.16 -17.39 -4.95
CA VAL A 753 -38.02 -16.92 -3.85
C VAL A 753 -39.46 -16.85 -4.33
N ASP A 754 -40.41 -16.97 -3.40
CA ASP A 754 -41.83 -16.79 -3.72
C ASP A 754 -42.10 -15.42 -4.36
N LYS A 755 -42.97 -15.42 -5.37
CA LYS A 755 -43.32 -14.23 -6.14
C LYS A 755 -44.00 -13.19 -5.24
N ASN A 756 -43.39 -12.03 -5.07
CA ASN A 756 -43.91 -10.97 -4.18
C ASN A 756 -43.66 -9.59 -4.79
N TYR A 757 -44.70 -9.05 -5.43
CA TYR A 757 -44.61 -7.78 -6.15
C TYR A 757 -44.32 -6.58 -5.23
N ASN A 758 -44.82 -6.56 -3.99
CA ASN A 758 -44.56 -5.47 -3.05
C ASN A 758 -43.08 -5.44 -2.64
N ILE A 759 -42.47 -6.61 -2.40
CA ILE A 759 -41.04 -6.71 -2.12
C ILE A 759 -40.23 -6.37 -3.37
N ALA A 760 -40.63 -6.84 -4.56
CA ALA A 760 -39.99 -6.51 -5.83
C ALA A 760 -39.94 -4.99 -6.08
N PHE A 761 -41.09 -4.31 -5.97
CA PHE A 761 -41.22 -2.86 -6.05
C PHE A 761 -40.28 -2.15 -5.07
N SER A 762 -40.25 -2.58 -3.80
CA SER A 762 -39.39 -1.96 -2.78
C SER A 762 -37.88 -2.12 -3.02
N TRP A 763 -37.45 -3.11 -3.81
CA TRP A 763 -36.06 -3.26 -4.24
C TRP A 763 -35.75 -2.50 -5.53
N TYR A 764 -36.68 -2.47 -6.49
CA TYR A 764 -36.57 -1.62 -7.67
C TYR A 764 -36.51 -0.14 -7.29
N LEU A 765 -37.33 0.31 -6.33
CA LEU A 765 -37.32 1.69 -5.84
C LEU A 765 -35.93 2.11 -5.32
N LYS A 766 -35.37 1.37 -4.36
CA LYS A 766 -34.03 1.65 -3.78
C LYS A 766 -32.93 1.67 -4.84
N SER A 767 -32.99 0.73 -5.79
CA SER A 767 -32.04 0.64 -6.90
C SER A 767 -32.18 1.81 -7.89
N ALA A 768 -33.41 2.25 -8.14
CA ALA A 768 -33.75 3.35 -9.04
C ALA A 768 -33.40 4.73 -8.44
N GLU A 769 -33.66 4.93 -7.15
CA GLU A 769 -33.20 6.06 -6.34
C GLU A 769 -31.66 6.10 -6.28
N GLY A 770 -31.02 4.94 -6.15
CA GLY A 770 -29.58 4.76 -6.27
C GLY A 770 -29.01 4.95 -7.69
N GLY A 771 -29.84 5.28 -8.68
CA GLY A 771 -29.41 5.65 -10.02
C GLY A 771 -29.35 4.51 -11.06
N ASN A 772 -29.70 3.27 -10.72
CA ASN A 772 -29.62 2.16 -11.68
C ASN A 772 -30.71 2.28 -12.77
N HIS A 773 -30.30 2.62 -14.00
CA HIS A 773 -31.25 2.88 -15.11
C HIS A 773 -32.12 1.67 -15.47
N SER A 774 -31.62 0.43 -15.29
CA SER A 774 -32.45 -0.76 -15.49
C SER A 774 -33.53 -0.89 -14.41
N ALA A 775 -33.25 -0.54 -13.15
CA ALA A 775 -34.26 -0.48 -12.10
C ALA A 775 -35.24 0.67 -12.30
N GLN A 776 -34.80 1.83 -12.79
CA GLN A 776 -35.68 2.96 -13.15
C GLN A 776 -36.68 2.56 -14.23
N ASN A 777 -36.26 1.80 -15.27
CA ASN A 777 -37.15 1.21 -16.26
C ASN A 777 -38.16 0.23 -15.63
N ASN A 778 -37.67 -0.67 -14.76
CA ASN A 778 -38.53 -1.66 -14.10
C ASN A 778 -39.54 -1.02 -13.14
N LEU A 779 -39.18 0.10 -12.50
CA LEU A 779 -40.05 0.88 -11.63
C LEU A 779 -41.13 1.62 -12.43
N GLY A 780 -40.76 2.23 -13.57
CA GLY A 780 -41.73 2.79 -14.52
C GLY A 780 -42.73 1.74 -15.02
N TYR A 781 -42.25 0.53 -15.32
CA TYR A 781 -43.10 -0.62 -15.66
C TYR A 781 -44.02 -1.03 -14.50
N CYS A 782 -43.53 -0.98 -13.25
CA CYS A 782 -44.37 -1.28 -12.08
C CYS A 782 -45.50 -0.27 -11.89
N TYR A 783 -45.23 1.04 -12.01
CA TYR A 783 -46.26 2.08 -11.96
C TYR A 783 -47.24 1.98 -13.15
N HIS A 784 -46.75 1.66 -14.35
CA HIS A 784 -47.60 1.57 -15.54
C HIS A 784 -48.66 0.46 -15.43
N TYR A 785 -48.29 -0.71 -14.89
CA TYR A 785 -49.13 -1.92 -14.81
C TYR A 785 -49.67 -2.24 -13.40
N GLY A 786 -49.35 -1.46 -12.37
CA GLY A 786 -49.84 -1.67 -11.00
C GLY A 786 -49.16 -2.84 -10.27
N ILE A 787 -47.87 -3.03 -10.48
CA ILE A 787 -47.11 -4.19 -9.97
C ILE A 787 -46.51 -3.84 -8.60
N GLY A 788 -47.20 -4.23 -7.53
CA GLY A 788 -46.78 -3.95 -6.15
C GLY A 788 -47.03 -2.51 -5.70
N VAL A 789 -47.75 -1.74 -6.51
CA VAL A 789 -48.14 -0.34 -6.34
C VAL A 789 -49.44 -0.11 -7.12
N ASN A 790 -50.18 0.97 -6.85
CA ASN A 790 -51.32 1.35 -7.69
C ASN A 790 -50.86 1.78 -9.09
N ILE A 791 -51.75 1.67 -10.08
CA ILE A 791 -51.50 2.16 -11.44
C ILE A 791 -51.38 3.69 -11.40
N ASP A 792 -50.27 4.21 -11.94
CA ASP A 792 -49.96 5.64 -12.03
C ASP A 792 -49.18 5.88 -13.33
N GLN A 793 -49.74 6.67 -14.25
CA GLN A 793 -49.09 6.92 -15.54
C GLN A 793 -48.08 8.08 -15.50
N GLU A 794 -48.22 9.02 -14.56
CA GLU A 794 -47.32 10.17 -14.40
C GLU A 794 -46.01 9.72 -13.74
N ASN A 795 -46.08 8.95 -12.65
CA ASN A 795 -44.90 8.32 -12.06
C ASN A 795 -44.25 7.31 -13.03
N ALA A 796 -45.04 6.58 -13.84
CA ALA A 796 -44.48 5.73 -14.89
C ALA A 796 -43.66 6.54 -15.90
N PHE A 797 -44.23 7.63 -16.43
CA PHE A 797 -43.53 8.53 -17.34
C PHE A 797 -42.26 9.13 -16.72
N GLU A 798 -42.31 9.61 -15.48
CA GLU A 798 -41.13 10.14 -14.78
C GLU A 798 -39.99 9.13 -14.68
N TRP A 799 -40.29 7.90 -14.23
CA TRP A 799 -39.25 6.88 -14.01
C TRP A 799 -38.71 6.29 -15.31
N TYR A 800 -39.55 6.14 -16.34
CA TYR A 800 -39.09 5.86 -17.70
C TYR A 800 -38.22 7.00 -18.24
N LEU A 801 -38.55 8.27 -18.01
CA LEU A 801 -37.79 9.42 -18.52
C LEU A 801 -36.43 9.56 -17.84
N LYS A 802 -36.36 9.30 -16.52
CA LYS A 802 -35.09 9.20 -15.77
C LYS A 802 -34.20 8.09 -16.35
N SER A 803 -34.78 6.92 -16.60
CA SER A 803 -34.09 5.78 -17.22
C SER A 803 -33.62 6.04 -18.66
N ALA A 804 -34.46 6.67 -19.48
CA ALA A 804 -34.20 6.97 -20.89
C ALA A 804 -33.10 8.03 -21.08
N LYS A 805 -33.07 9.05 -20.20
CA LYS A 805 -31.97 10.01 -20.08
C LYS A 805 -30.67 9.37 -19.59
N GLY A 806 -30.77 8.30 -18.79
CA GLY A 806 -29.66 7.41 -18.42
C GLY A 806 -29.23 6.42 -19.52
N GLY A 807 -29.70 6.58 -20.76
CA GLY A 807 -29.29 5.74 -21.89
C GLY A 807 -29.95 4.37 -21.97
N ASN A 808 -30.99 4.06 -21.19
CA ASN A 808 -31.66 2.76 -21.29
C ASN A 808 -32.57 2.71 -22.53
N HIS A 809 -32.18 1.93 -23.53
CA HIS A 809 -32.89 1.87 -24.82
C HIS A 809 -34.31 1.32 -24.74
N ASN A 810 -34.61 0.42 -23.78
CA ASN A 810 -35.98 -0.04 -23.54
C ASN A 810 -36.85 1.12 -23.01
N ALA A 811 -36.33 1.91 -22.07
CA ALA A 811 -37.03 3.08 -21.54
C ALA A 811 -37.17 4.20 -22.59
N GLN A 812 -36.21 4.33 -23.52
CA GLN A 812 -36.31 5.26 -24.65
C GLN A 812 -37.49 4.88 -25.57
N ASN A 813 -37.65 3.59 -25.89
CA ASN A 813 -38.83 3.10 -26.62
C ASN A 813 -40.12 3.34 -25.82
N GLU A 814 -40.12 3.07 -24.51
CA GLU A 814 -41.29 3.31 -23.67
C GLU A 814 -41.69 4.78 -23.56
N ILE A 815 -40.74 5.71 -23.56
CA ILE A 815 -41.04 7.15 -23.65
C ILE A 815 -41.57 7.54 -25.03
N GLY A 816 -41.05 6.95 -26.11
CA GLY A 816 -41.67 7.06 -27.45
C GLY A 816 -43.14 6.63 -27.41
N ASN A 817 -43.44 5.47 -26.81
CA ASN A 817 -44.80 5.00 -26.57
C ASN A 817 -45.63 5.99 -25.73
N ARG A 818 -45.07 6.59 -24.66
CA ARG A 818 -45.79 7.57 -23.82
C ARG A 818 -46.24 8.79 -24.64
N TYR A 819 -45.34 9.40 -25.41
CA TYR A 819 -45.65 10.55 -26.25
C TYR A 819 -46.55 10.21 -27.45
N TYR A 820 -46.39 9.03 -28.07
CA TYR A 820 -47.24 8.59 -29.17
C TYR A 820 -48.71 8.38 -28.75
N PHE A 821 -48.94 7.80 -27.57
CA PHE A 821 -50.27 7.51 -27.06
C PHE A 821 -50.87 8.62 -26.17
N GLY A 822 -50.07 9.53 -25.61
CA GLY A 822 -50.51 10.49 -24.60
C GLY A 822 -50.74 9.84 -23.22
N LYS A 823 -49.79 9.02 -22.76
CA LYS A 823 -49.90 8.24 -21.49
C LYS A 823 -48.98 8.79 -20.40
N GLY A 824 -49.54 9.59 -19.50
CA GLY A 824 -48.79 10.26 -18.42
C GLY A 824 -48.05 11.52 -18.86
N VAL A 825 -48.31 11.97 -20.09
CA VAL A 825 -47.78 13.16 -20.75
C VAL A 825 -48.72 13.50 -21.91
N ASP A 826 -48.75 14.76 -22.35
CA ASP A 826 -49.46 15.14 -23.58
C ASP A 826 -48.89 14.42 -24.81
N LYS A 827 -49.74 14.26 -25.83
CA LYS A 827 -49.36 13.60 -27.08
C LYS A 827 -48.47 14.52 -27.94
N ASP A 828 -47.29 14.04 -28.28
CA ASP A 828 -46.34 14.73 -29.17
C ASP A 828 -45.67 13.72 -30.11
N TYR A 829 -45.98 13.79 -31.40
CA TYR A 829 -45.41 12.87 -32.38
C TYR A 829 -43.95 13.18 -32.74
N SER A 830 -43.51 14.43 -32.60
CA SER A 830 -42.11 14.82 -32.82
C SER A 830 -41.24 14.24 -31.72
N LEU A 831 -41.61 14.45 -30.45
CA LEU A 831 -40.90 13.84 -29.31
C LEU A 831 -41.00 12.30 -29.33
N ALA A 832 -42.11 11.71 -29.79
CA ALA A 832 -42.19 10.27 -29.96
C ALA A 832 -41.13 9.75 -30.95
N PHE A 833 -41.04 10.34 -32.15
CA PHE A 833 -40.01 10.04 -33.14
C PHE A 833 -38.60 10.21 -32.55
N ASP A 834 -38.35 11.32 -31.88
CA ASP A 834 -37.07 11.67 -31.27
C ASP A 834 -36.59 10.64 -30.23
N TRP A 835 -37.52 9.98 -29.52
CA TRP A 835 -37.20 8.94 -28.53
C TRP A 835 -37.15 7.53 -29.13
N TYR A 836 -37.95 7.21 -30.15
CA TYR A 836 -37.77 6.00 -30.94
C TYR A 836 -36.43 5.99 -31.67
N TYR A 837 -36.00 7.11 -32.25
CA TYR A 837 -34.69 7.24 -32.91
C TYR A 837 -33.52 6.94 -31.95
N LYS A 838 -33.55 7.52 -30.74
CA LYS A 838 -32.54 7.25 -29.69
C LYS A 838 -32.53 5.78 -29.26
N SER A 839 -33.70 5.14 -29.21
CA SER A 839 -33.84 3.71 -28.90
C SER A 839 -33.32 2.81 -30.03
N ALA A 840 -33.66 3.13 -31.29
CA ALA A 840 -33.26 2.42 -32.50
C ALA A 840 -31.73 2.46 -32.69
N PHE A 841 -31.13 3.65 -32.60
CA PHE A 841 -29.68 3.85 -32.64
C PHE A 841 -28.95 3.17 -31.46
N GLY A 842 -29.64 3.02 -30.32
CA GLY A 842 -29.22 2.16 -29.21
C GLY A 842 -29.34 0.65 -29.47
N GLY A 843 -29.68 0.24 -30.70
CA GLY A 843 -29.81 -1.16 -31.11
C GLY A 843 -31.06 -1.87 -30.57
N ASN A 844 -32.09 -1.15 -30.11
CA ASN A 844 -33.34 -1.75 -29.65
C ASN A 844 -34.22 -2.18 -30.84
N LEU A 845 -34.55 -3.47 -30.93
CA LEU A 845 -35.33 -4.04 -32.03
C LEU A 845 -36.73 -3.42 -32.16
N ILE A 846 -37.41 -3.19 -31.04
CA ILE A 846 -38.75 -2.58 -31.03
C ILE A 846 -38.65 -1.10 -31.40
N GLY A 847 -37.61 -0.40 -30.90
CA GLY A 847 -37.28 0.97 -31.30
C GLY A 847 -37.04 1.12 -32.80
N GLN A 848 -36.22 0.26 -33.41
CA GLN A 848 -36.00 0.21 -34.86
C GLN A 848 -37.31 -0.01 -35.63
N SER A 849 -38.13 -0.97 -35.20
CA SER A 849 -39.44 -1.25 -35.84
C SER A 849 -40.46 -0.12 -35.65
N ASN A 850 -40.43 0.60 -34.52
CA ASN A 850 -41.28 1.76 -34.27
C ASN A 850 -40.81 2.99 -35.07
N LEU A 851 -39.50 3.14 -35.28
CA LEU A 851 -38.92 4.18 -36.12
C LEU A 851 -39.29 3.96 -37.60
N GLY A 852 -39.16 2.73 -38.11
CA GLY A 852 -39.63 2.37 -39.45
C GLY A 852 -41.13 2.61 -39.63
N TYR A 853 -41.94 2.31 -38.60
CA TYR A 853 -43.36 2.65 -38.59
C TYR A 853 -43.62 4.17 -38.62
N CYS A 854 -42.79 4.98 -37.95
CA CYS A 854 -42.89 6.44 -38.03
C CYS A 854 -42.60 6.98 -39.43
N TYR A 855 -41.53 6.51 -40.08
CA TYR A 855 -41.19 6.88 -41.46
C TYR A 855 -42.28 6.43 -42.46
N GLN A 856 -42.82 5.22 -42.32
CA GLN A 856 -43.88 4.69 -43.20
C GLN A 856 -45.23 5.44 -43.11
N HIS A 857 -45.47 6.15 -41.99
CA HIS A 857 -46.77 6.79 -41.72
C HIS A 857 -46.68 8.32 -41.44
N GLY A 858 -45.49 8.92 -41.53
CA GLY A 858 -45.30 10.35 -41.33
C GLY A 858 -45.50 10.80 -39.87
N ILE A 859 -45.11 9.98 -38.91
CA ILE A 859 -45.35 10.22 -37.47
C ILE A 859 -44.14 10.97 -36.89
N GLY A 860 -44.26 12.29 -36.79
CA GLY A 860 -43.18 13.18 -36.30
C GLY A 860 -42.10 13.48 -37.33
N VAL A 861 -42.17 12.86 -38.51
CA VAL A 861 -41.24 12.96 -39.63
C VAL A 861 -42.05 12.98 -40.93
N ASN A 862 -41.43 13.34 -42.06
CA ASN A 862 -42.07 13.16 -43.37
C ASN A 862 -42.20 11.66 -43.71
N ILE A 863 -43.12 11.31 -44.62
CA ILE A 863 -43.23 9.94 -45.12
C ILE A 863 -41.99 9.60 -45.95
N ASP A 864 -41.33 8.50 -45.61
CA ASP A 864 -40.18 7.95 -46.33
C ASP A 864 -40.26 6.41 -46.25
N ASP A 865 -40.74 5.76 -47.31
CA ASP A 865 -40.85 4.30 -47.31
C ASP A 865 -39.48 3.61 -47.49
N GLU A 866 -38.43 4.30 -48.00
CA GLU A 866 -37.07 3.74 -48.16
C GLU A 866 -36.36 3.65 -46.80
N GLU A 867 -36.31 4.74 -46.02
CA GLU A 867 -35.85 4.70 -44.62
C GLU A 867 -36.69 3.71 -43.79
N ALA A 868 -38.01 3.68 -43.99
CA ALA A 868 -38.86 2.71 -43.30
C ALA A 868 -38.45 1.26 -43.58
N PHE A 869 -38.17 0.92 -44.84
CA PHE A 869 -37.68 -0.40 -45.21
C PHE A 869 -36.35 -0.74 -44.52
N GLN A 870 -35.37 0.17 -44.51
CA GLN A 870 -34.08 -0.07 -43.85
C GLN A 870 -34.22 -0.33 -42.34
N TRP A 871 -34.98 0.51 -41.64
CA TRP A 871 -35.19 0.34 -40.18
C TRP A 871 -36.02 -0.90 -39.82
N TYR A 872 -36.95 -1.32 -40.68
CA TYR A 872 -37.58 -2.63 -40.54
C TYR A 872 -36.58 -3.78 -40.80
N LEU A 873 -35.69 -3.66 -41.78
CA LEU A 873 -34.76 -4.72 -42.19
C LEU A 873 -33.74 -5.01 -41.09
N GLU A 874 -33.05 -3.99 -40.55
CA GLU A 874 -32.11 -4.16 -39.43
C GLU A 874 -32.76 -4.85 -38.21
N SER A 875 -34.05 -4.57 -37.97
CA SER A 875 -34.82 -5.17 -36.89
C SER A 875 -35.22 -6.62 -37.20
N ALA A 876 -35.61 -6.89 -38.44
CA ALA A 876 -36.06 -8.18 -38.94
C ALA A 876 -34.93 -9.22 -38.99
N GLU A 877 -33.75 -8.85 -39.53
CA GLU A 877 -32.54 -9.69 -39.54
C GLU A 877 -32.09 -10.07 -38.12
N ARG A 878 -32.20 -9.12 -37.19
CA ARG A 878 -31.88 -9.32 -35.76
C ARG A 878 -33.01 -10.04 -34.98
N GLY A 879 -34.02 -10.56 -35.66
CA GLY A 879 -35.01 -11.51 -35.13
C GLY A 879 -36.37 -10.94 -34.74
N ASN A 880 -36.68 -9.67 -35.05
CA ASN A 880 -38.00 -9.11 -34.72
C ASN A 880 -39.08 -9.58 -35.71
N HIS A 881 -39.90 -10.54 -35.30
CA HIS A 881 -40.98 -11.09 -36.13
C HIS A 881 -42.02 -10.05 -36.58
N ASN A 882 -42.26 -8.97 -35.83
CA ASN A 882 -43.15 -7.89 -36.26
C ASN A 882 -42.51 -7.08 -37.40
N ALA A 883 -41.20 -6.80 -37.32
CA ALA A 883 -40.47 -6.16 -38.40
C ALA A 883 -40.36 -7.07 -39.64
N LYS A 884 -40.15 -8.39 -39.46
CA LYS A 884 -40.24 -9.39 -40.54
C LYS A 884 -41.58 -9.31 -41.28
N SER A 885 -42.71 -9.18 -40.56
CA SER A 885 -44.02 -8.98 -41.20
C SER A 885 -44.14 -7.64 -41.93
N LYS A 886 -43.40 -6.59 -41.51
CA LYS A 886 -43.40 -5.29 -42.18
C LYS A 886 -42.52 -5.27 -43.43
N ILE A 887 -41.42 -6.01 -43.44
CA ILE A 887 -40.67 -6.31 -44.68
C ILE A 887 -41.53 -7.13 -45.65
N GLY A 888 -42.32 -8.09 -45.15
CA GLY A 888 -43.34 -8.77 -45.94
C GLY A 888 -44.42 -7.84 -46.51
N ASP A 889 -44.87 -6.82 -45.77
CA ASP A 889 -45.73 -5.76 -46.33
C ASP A 889 -44.99 -4.94 -47.40
N CYS A 890 -43.72 -4.55 -47.17
CA CYS A 890 -42.94 -3.74 -48.11
C CYS A 890 -42.74 -4.43 -49.47
N TYR A 891 -42.26 -5.68 -49.48
CA TYR A 891 -42.09 -6.45 -50.73
C TYR A 891 -43.44 -6.77 -51.40
N TYR A 892 -44.51 -7.05 -50.65
CA TYR A 892 -45.81 -7.39 -51.23
C TYR A 892 -46.53 -6.19 -51.87
N TYR A 893 -46.31 -4.98 -51.36
CA TYR A 893 -46.98 -3.75 -51.81
C TYR A 893 -46.08 -2.78 -52.58
N GLY A 894 -44.76 -2.98 -52.62
CA GLY A 894 -43.80 -2.11 -53.31
C GLY A 894 -43.51 -0.82 -52.54
N LYS A 895 -43.17 -0.93 -51.25
CA LYS A 895 -42.88 0.21 -50.38
C LYS A 895 -41.40 0.25 -50.00
N GLY A 896 -40.67 1.26 -50.49
CA GLY A 896 -39.23 1.42 -50.25
C GLY A 896 -38.34 0.41 -50.99
N ILE A 897 -38.97 -0.51 -51.72
CA ILE A 897 -38.33 -1.55 -52.53
C ILE A 897 -39.31 -1.98 -53.63
N GLU A 898 -38.80 -2.62 -54.68
CA GLU A 898 -39.64 -3.17 -55.76
C GLU A 898 -40.53 -4.34 -55.27
N ILE A 899 -41.59 -4.65 -56.02
CA ILE A 899 -42.52 -5.73 -55.67
C ILE A 899 -41.89 -7.09 -55.95
N ASP A 900 -41.67 -7.86 -54.90
CA ASP A 900 -41.22 -9.25 -54.97
C ASP A 900 -42.17 -10.14 -54.13
N TYR A 901 -42.73 -11.19 -54.74
CA TYR A 901 -43.64 -12.10 -54.05
C TYR A 901 -42.94 -13.29 -53.40
N GLU A 902 -41.72 -13.64 -53.83
CA GLU A 902 -40.93 -14.73 -53.25
C GLU A 902 -40.24 -14.26 -51.97
N GLU A 903 -39.62 -13.07 -51.98
CA GLU A 903 -39.10 -12.42 -50.77
C GLU A 903 -40.24 -12.07 -49.79
N ALA A 904 -41.36 -11.52 -50.27
CA ALA A 904 -42.51 -11.27 -49.38
C ALA A 904 -42.98 -12.57 -48.69
N TYR A 905 -43.10 -13.67 -49.43
CA TYR A 905 -43.43 -14.98 -48.85
C TYR A 905 -42.41 -15.41 -47.79
N PHE A 906 -41.10 -15.33 -48.09
CA PHE A 906 -40.04 -15.67 -47.15
C PHE A 906 -40.13 -14.88 -45.84
N TRP A 907 -40.23 -13.56 -45.90
CA TRP A 907 -40.30 -12.71 -44.71
C TRP A 907 -41.60 -12.87 -43.91
N TYR A 908 -42.74 -13.12 -44.56
CA TYR A 908 -43.96 -13.52 -43.85
C TYR A 908 -43.84 -14.92 -43.23
N PHE A 909 -43.16 -15.88 -43.86
CA PHE A 909 -43.01 -17.23 -43.33
C PHE A 909 -42.13 -17.22 -42.06
N GLU A 910 -41.00 -16.52 -42.12
CA GLU A 910 -40.10 -16.25 -41.00
C GLU A 910 -40.72 -15.41 -39.87
N SER A 911 -41.79 -14.67 -40.16
CA SER A 911 -42.62 -13.99 -39.16
C SER A 911 -43.67 -14.94 -38.56
N ALA A 912 -44.34 -15.74 -39.41
CA ALA A 912 -45.39 -16.68 -39.04
C ALA A 912 -44.88 -17.85 -38.17
N LEU A 913 -43.63 -18.27 -38.35
CA LEU A 913 -42.92 -19.20 -37.47
C LEU A 913 -42.67 -18.62 -36.07
N GLY A 914 -42.56 -17.30 -35.94
CA GLY A 914 -42.49 -16.59 -34.66
C GLY A 914 -43.86 -16.22 -34.08
N GLU A 915 -44.89 -17.03 -34.37
CA GLU A 915 -46.26 -16.89 -33.88
C GLU A 915 -46.98 -15.56 -34.23
N ASN A 916 -46.46 -14.78 -35.19
CA ASN A 916 -47.16 -13.59 -35.68
C ASN A 916 -48.40 -14.00 -36.51
N HIS A 917 -49.57 -13.81 -35.92
CA HIS A 917 -50.84 -14.26 -36.51
C HIS A 917 -51.26 -13.49 -37.76
N ASP A 918 -50.85 -12.23 -37.93
CA ASP A 918 -51.10 -11.46 -39.16
C ASP A 918 -50.27 -12.02 -40.33
N ALA A 919 -49.01 -12.37 -40.08
CA ALA A 919 -48.16 -13.06 -41.04
C ALA A 919 -48.69 -14.48 -41.37
N GLN A 920 -49.19 -15.23 -40.39
CA GLN A 920 -49.86 -16.52 -40.63
C GLN A 920 -51.10 -16.36 -41.54
N ASN A 921 -51.90 -15.32 -41.34
CA ASN A 921 -53.04 -14.98 -42.21
C ASN A 921 -52.59 -14.64 -43.64
N LYS A 922 -51.46 -13.94 -43.79
CA LYS A 922 -50.86 -13.62 -45.09
C LYS A 922 -50.32 -14.87 -45.78
N ILE A 923 -49.62 -15.78 -45.08
CA ILE A 923 -49.16 -17.07 -45.64
C ILE A 923 -50.34 -17.93 -46.12
N GLY A 924 -51.48 -17.89 -45.43
CA GLY A 924 -52.71 -18.47 -45.94
C GLY A 924 -53.15 -17.87 -47.28
N ASP A 925 -53.06 -16.55 -47.45
CA ASP A 925 -53.34 -15.87 -48.74
C ASP A 925 -52.34 -16.24 -49.84
N PHE A 926 -51.05 -16.38 -49.52
CA PHE A 926 -50.03 -16.84 -50.47
C PHE A 926 -50.41 -18.20 -51.07
N TYR A 927 -50.72 -19.18 -50.22
CA TYR A 927 -51.14 -20.52 -50.65
C TYR A 927 -52.54 -20.54 -51.31
N TYR A 928 -53.46 -19.66 -50.89
CA TYR A 928 -54.81 -19.57 -51.46
C TYR A 928 -54.82 -18.92 -52.86
N PHE A 929 -53.95 -17.94 -53.12
CA PHE A 929 -53.90 -17.23 -54.41
C PHE A 929 -52.85 -17.78 -55.38
N GLY A 930 -51.74 -18.35 -54.90
CA GLY A 930 -50.63 -18.80 -55.74
C GLY A 930 -49.80 -17.64 -56.30
N LYS A 931 -49.38 -16.71 -55.44
CA LYS A 931 -48.50 -15.57 -55.79
C LYS A 931 -47.07 -15.88 -55.34
N GLY A 932 -46.12 -16.02 -56.25
CA GLY A 932 -44.72 -16.35 -55.90
C GLY A 932 -44.50 -17.77 -55.35
N ILE A 933 -45.57 -18.52 -55.08
CA ILE A 933 -45.53 -19.93 -54.68
C ILE A 933 -46.65 -20.72 -55.36
N ASP A 934 -46.49 -22.04 -55.40
CA ASP A 934 -47.55 -22.95 -55.85
C ASP A 934 -48.80 -22.89 -54.95
N LYS A 935 -49.95 -23.01 -55.60
CA LYS A 935 -51.26 -22.93 -54.95
C LYS A 935 -51.59 -24.21 -54.20
N ASN A 936 -51.77 -24.13 -52.87
CA ASN A 936 -52.17 -25.27 -52.05
C ASN A 936 -53.28 -24.89 -51.05
N TYR A 937 -54.51 -25.31 -51.33
CA TYR A 937 -55.64 -24.96 -50.46
C TYR A 937 -55.59 -25.60 -49.07
N GLU A 938 -54.96 -26.78 -48.92
CA GLU A 938 -54.85 -27.49 -47.64
C GLU A 938 -53.91 -26.74 -46.69
N PHE A 939 -52.73 -26.34 -47.18
CA PHE A 939 -51.83 -25.44 -46.42
C PHE A 939 -52.43 -24.03 -46.21
N ALA A 940 -53.21 -23.50 -47.17
CA ALA A 940 -53.93 -22.25 -46.97
C ALA A 940 -54.88 -22.34 -45.76
N PHE A 941 -55.67 -23.43 -45.70
CA PHE A 941 -56.57 -23.69 -44.58
C PHE A 941 -55.81 -23.84 -43.25
N ASP A 942 -54.74 -24.63 -43.21
CA ASP A 942 -53.92 -24.82 -42.00
C ASP A 942 -53.36 -23.51 -41.44
N TRP A 943 -52.86 -22.61 -42.30
CA TRP A 943 -52.31 -21.33 -41.87
C TRP A 943 -53.39 -20.32 -41.46
N TYR A 944 -54.53 -20.29 -42.16
CA TYR A 944 -55.70 -19.54 -41.69
C TYR A 944 -56.20 -20.09 -40.34
N TYR A 945 -56.21 -21.40 -40.14
CA TYR A 945 -56.69 -22.03 -38.91
C TYR A 945 -55.80 -21.74 -37.70
N LYS A 946 -54.46 -21.81 -37.86
CA LYS A 946 -53.49 -21.37 -36.84
C LYS A 946 -53.70 -19.90 -36.45
N SER A 947 -53.79 -19.03 -37.46
CA SER A 947 -54.02 -17.59 -37.27
C SER A 947 -55.37 -17.28 -36.59
N ALA A 948 -56.41 -18.04 -36.95
CA ALA A 948 -57.75 -17.91 -36.39
C ALA A 948 -57.82 -18.33 -34.90
N LEU A 949 -57.12 -19.40 -34.53
CA LEU A 949 -56.93 -19.83 -33.13
C LEU A 949 -56.14 -18.81 -32.31
N ALA A 950 -55.15 -18.14 -32.92
CA ALA A 950 -54.40 -17.04 -32.32
C ALA A 950 -55.19 -15.71 -32.23
N GLY A 951 -56.45 -15.67 -32.73
CA GLY A 951 -57.37 -14.56 -32.57
C GLY A 951 -57.44 -13.57 -33.73
N ASN A 952 -56.81 -13.82 -34.88
CA ASN A 952 -56.92 -12.93 -36.04
C ASN A 952 -58.33 -13.03 -36.67
N ASN A 953 -59.08 -11.93 -36.59
CA ASN A 953 -60.49 -11.87 -37.03
C ASN A 953 -60.67 -12.10 -38.54
N ASP A 954 -59.70 -11.72 -39.38
CA ASP A 954 -59.78 -11.97 -40.84
C ASP A 954 -59.52 -13.43 -41.16
N ALA A 955 -58.56 -14.07 -40.50
CA ALA A 955 -58.32 -15.49 -40.63
C ALA A 955 -59.53 -16.31 -40.18
N GLN A 956 -60.20 -15.93 -39.08
CA GLN A 956 -61.47 -16.54 -38.65
C GLN A 956 -62.56 -16.47 -39.73
N ASN A 957 -62.70 -15.31 -40.39
CA ASN A 957 -63.63 -15.13 -41.52
C ASN A 957 -63.24 -16.02 -42.71
N LYS A 958 -61.94 -16.16 -43.01
CA LYS A 958 -61.42 -17.04 -44.07
C LYS A 958 -61.59 -18.53 -43.74
N VAL A 959 -61.42 -18.95 -42.48
CA VAL A 959 -61.72 -20.31 -42.00
C VAL A 959 -63.21 -20.62 -42.18
N GLY A 960 -64.10 -19.70 -41.80
CA GLY A 960 -65.53 -19.80 -42.06
C GLY A 960 -65.86 -19.96 -43.55
N TYR A 961 -65.16 -19.23 -44.42
CA TYR A 961 -65.28 -19.34 -45.88
C TYR A 961 -64.77 -20.68 -46.43
N CYS A 962 -63.62 -21.18 -45.95
CA CYS A 962 -63.09 -22.49 -46.30
C CYS A 962 -64.08 -23.61 -45.93
N TYR A 963 -64.65 -23.58 -44.73
CA TYR A 963 -65.67 -24.53 -44.30
C TYR A 963 -66.99 -24.40 -45.10
N GLN A 964 -67.41 -23.17 -45.47
CA GLN A 964 -68.61 -22.95 -46.27
C GLN A 964 -68.50 -23.57 -47.68
N HIS A 965 -67.32 -23.53 -48.29
CA HIS A 965 -67.10 -23.88 -49.69
C HIS A 965 -66.26 -25.15 -49.92
N GLY A 966 -65.74 -25.79 -48.87
CA GLY A 966 -64.91 -26.99 -48.96
C GLY A 966 -63.49 -26.73 -49.49
N ILE A 967 -62.91 -25.59 -49.15
CA ILE A 967 -61.59 -25.16 -49.66
C ILE A 967 -60.51 -25.55 -48.64
N GLY A 968 -59.68 -26.54 -48.98
CA GLY A 968 -58.62 -27.06 -48.10
C GLY A 968 -59.11 -27.95 -46.96
N VAL A 969 -60.42 -28.01 -46.75
CA VAL A 969 -61.08 -28.78 -45.69
C VAL A 969 -62.39 -29.34 -46.22
N LYS A 970 -62.89 -30.43 -45.64
CA LYS A 970 -64.23 -30.94 -45.95
C LYS A 970 -65.29 -29.87 -45.63
N MET A 971 -66.20 -29.61 -46.58
CA MET A 971 -67.30 -28.66 -46.40
C MET A 971 -68.13 -29.00 -45.15
N ASP A 972 -68.30 -28.02 -44.27
CA ASP A 972 -68.98 -28.12 -42.98
C ASP A 972 -69.70 -26.80 -42.71
N LYS A 973 -71.01 -26.76 -42.93
CA LYS A 973 -71.77 -25.50 -42.89
C LYS A 973 -71.98 -24.99 -41.47
N GLU A 974 -72.03 -25.89 -40.48
CA GLU A 974 -72.24 -25.52 -39.07
C GLU A 974 -70.98 -24.83 -38.54
N LYS A 975 -69.79 -25.43 -38.75
CA LYS A 975 -68.52 -24.78 -38.42
C LYS A 975 -68.29 -23.48 -39.19
N ALA A 976 -68.75 -23.40 -40.44
CA ALA A 976 -68.68 -22.14 -41.20
C ALA A 976 -69.42 -21.00 -40.48
N PHE A 977 -70.63 -21.28 -39.98
CA PHE A 977 -71.42 -20.32 -39.21
C PHE A 977 -70.78 -19.96 -37.87
N GLU A 978 -70.23 -20.95 -37.14
CA GLU A 978 -69.50 -20.72 -35.88
C GLU A 978 -68.31 -19.76 -36.06
N TRP A 979 -67.42 -20.02 -37.03
CA TRP A 979 -66.26 -19.18 -37.28
C TRP A 979 -66.61 -17.78 -37.80
N TYR A 980 -67.66 -17.65 -38.63
CA TYR A 980 -68.20 -16.34 -38.99
C TYR A 980 -68.75 -15.60 -37.78
N LEU A 981 -69.43 -16.28 -36.84
CA LEU A 981 -70.00 -15.65 -35.64
C LEU A 981 -68.92 -15.17 -34.66
N ILE A 982 -67.84 -15.92 -34.48
CA ILE A 982 -66.66 -15.51 -33.68
C ILE A 982 -66.05 -14.24 -34.28
N SER A 983 -65.75 -14.25 -35.58
CA SER A 983 -65.15 -13.11 -36.30
C SER A 983 -66.06 -11.86 -36.29
N ALA A 984 -67.38 -12.05 -36.33
CA ALA A 984 -68.37 -10.97 -36.41
C ALA A 984 -68.44 -10.03 -35.18
N GLU A 985 -67.72 -10.32 -34.08
CA GLU A 985 -67.55 -9.35 -32.99
C GLU A 985 -66.87 -8.06 -33.48
N LYS A 986 -65.86 -8.20 -34.37
CA LYS A 986 -65.00 -7.08 -34.81
C LYS A 986 -64.79 -6.99 -36.33
N ASN A 987 -65.20 -7.98 -37.11
CA ASN A 987 -65.04 -7.99 -38.57
C ASN A 987 -66.37 -7.73 -39.32
N TYR A 988 -66.47 -6.62 -40.04
CA TYR A 988 -67.69 -6.23 -40.75
C TYR A 988 -68.03 -7.11 -41.97
N ASP A 989 -67.04 -7.75 -42.62
CA ASP A 989 -67.31 -8.76 -43.66
C ASP A 989 -67.88 -10.04 -43.05
N ALA A 990 -67.40 -10.45 -41.87
CA ALA A 990 -67.96 -11.58 -41.14
C ALA A 990 -69.40 -11.29 -40.65
N GLN A 991 -69.70 -10.06 -40.21
CA GLN A 991 -71.08 -9.65 -39.90
C GLN A 991 -72.01 -9.79 -41.12
N ASN A 992 -71.55 -9.40 -42.32
CA ASN A 992 -72.28 -9.63 -43.57
C ASN A 992 -72.45 -11.13 -43.88
N LYS A 993 -71.43 -11.96 -43.58
CA LYS A 993 -71.52 -13.43 -43.72
C LYS A 993 -72.51 -14.06 -42.74
N VAL A 994 -72.55 -13.64 -41.49
CA VAL A 994 -73.57 -14.07 -40.50
C VAL A 994 -74.97 -13.68 -40.95
N GLY A 995 -75.16 -12.45 -41.47
CA GLY A 995 -76.43 -12.02 -42.07
C GLY A 995 -76.87 -12.92 -43.22
N TYR A 996 -75.94 -13.27 -44.12
CA TYR A 996 -76.17 -14.20 -45.23
C TYR A 996 -76.54 -15.61 -44.76
N CYS A 997 -75.86 -16.13 -43.73
CA CYS A 997 -76.19 -17.43 -43.14
C CYS A 997 -77.62 -17.48 -42.60
N TYR A 998 -78.06 -16.44 -41.88
CA TYR A 998 -79.44 -16.33 -41.38
C TYR A 998 -80.48 -16.09 -42.50
N GLN A 999 -80.13 -15.43 -43.61
CA GLN A 999 -81.04 -15.23 -44.74
C GLN A 999 -81.27 -16.53 -45.53
N HIS A 1000 -80.22 -17.33 -45.73
CA HIS A 1000 -80.22 -18.46 -46.67
C HIS A 1000 -80.14 -19.85 -46.02
N GLY A 1001 -80.04 -19.94 -44.70
CA GLY A 1001 -80.01 -21.22 -43.98
C GLY A 1001 -78.67 -21.96 -44.07
N VAL A 1002 -77.56 -21.23 -44.01
CA VAL A 1002 -76.21 -21.81 -44.11
C VAL A 1002 -75.65 -22.03 -42.71
N GLY A 1003 -75.69 -23.27 -42.24
CA GLY A 1003 -75.18 -23.67 -40.90
C GLY A 1003 -76.09 -23.33 -39.73
N ILE A 1004 -77.23 -22.69 -40.01
CA ILE A 1004 -78.20 -22.23 -39.02
C ILE A 1004 -79.59 -22.21 -39.66
N ASN A 1005 -80.65 -22.28 -38.84
CA ASN A 1005 -82.02 -22.10 -39.33
C ASN A 1005 -82.24 -20.66 -39.85
N ILE A 1006 -83.10 -20.53 -40.86
CA ILE A 1006 -83.44 -19.23 -41.48
C ILE A 1006 -84.12 -18.32 -40.45
N ASP A 1007 -83.54 -17.15 -40.21
CA ASP A 1007 -84.07 -16.10 -39.34
C ASP A 1007 -83.92 -14.75 -40.06
N LYS A 1008 -84.94 -14.36 -40.81
CA LYS A 1008 -84.91 -13.13 -41.61
C LYS A 1008 -84.69 -11.87 -40.77
N LYS A 1009 -85.13 -11.87 -39.49
CA LYS A 1009 -84.96 -10.73 -38.60
C LYS A 1009 -83.49 -10.59 -38.16
N LYS A 1010 -82.85 -11.68 -37.72
CA LYS A 1010 -81.42 -11.67 -37.42
C LYS A 1010 -80.57 -11.37 -38.66
N ALA A 1011 -80.98 -11.84 -39.84
CA ALA A 1011 -80.32 -11.49 -41.10
C ALA A 1011 -80.25 -9.97 -41.29
N PHE A 1012 -81.39 -9.28 -41.15
CA PHE A 1012 -81.47 -7.82 -41.18
C PHE A 1012 -80.60 -7.16 -40.09
N GLU A 1013 -80.67 -7.63 -38.84
CA GLU A 1013 -79.89 -7.06 -37.72
C GLU A 1013 -78.37 -7.17 -37.94
N TRP A 1014 -77.87 -8.25 -38.54
CA TRP A 1014 -76.45 -8.42 -38.85
C TRP A 1014 -76.00 -7.65 -40.11
N TYR A 1015 -76.85 -7.56 -41.13
CA TYR A 1015 -76.59 -6.68 -42.28
C TYR A 1015 -76.57 -5.20 -41.88
N LEU A 1016 -77.43 -4.79 -40.92
CA LEU A 1016 -77.44 -3.42 -40.40
C LEU A 1016 -76.11 -3.07 -39.73
N LYS A 1017 -75.66 -3.87 -38.76
CA LYS A 1017 -74.35 -3.72 -38.10
C LYS A 1017 -73.19 -3.62 -39.10
N SER A 1018 -73.18 -4.53 -40.09
CA SER A 1018 -72.17 -4.57 -41.14
C SER A 1018 -72.18 -3.31 -42.02
N ALA A 1019 -73.37 -2.83 -42.40
CA ALA A 1019 -73.56 -1.65 -43.24
C ALA A 1019 -73.20 -0.33 -42.53
N GLU A 1020 -73.52 -0.23 -41.23
CA GLU A 1020 -73.16 0.87 -40.34
C GLU A 1020 -71.65 0.91 -40.07
N GLY A 1021 -71.03 -0.25 -39.85
CA GLY A 1021 -69.57 -0.45 -39.83
C GLY A 1021 -68.86 -0.20 -41.17
N GLY A 1022 -69.61 0.18 -42.22
CA GLY A 1022 -69.05 0.63 -43.50
C GLY A 1022 -68.89 -0.46 -44.56
N ASN A 1023 -69.24 -1.72 -44.28
CA ASN A 1023 -69.05 -2.80 -45.25
C ASN A 1023 -69.92 -2.64 -46.49
N ILE A 1024 -69.27 -2.57 -47.64
CA ILE A 1024 -69.86 -2.28 -48.95
C ILE A 1024 -70.93 -3.34 -49.34
N LYS A 1025 -70.71 -4.62 -49.03
CA LYS A 1025 -71.65 -5.72 -49.31
C LYS A 1025 -72.80 -5.73 -48.31
N GLY A 1026 -72.53 -5.47 -47.04
CA GLY A 1026 -73.54 -5.26 -46.00
C GLY A 1026 -74.51 -4.14 -46.38
N GLN A 1027 -74.01 -3.03 -46.91
CA GLN A 1027 -74.84 -1.92 -47.41
C GLN A 1027 -75.74 -2.33 -48.60
N ASN A 1028 -75.23 -3.12 -49.55
CA ASN A 1028 -76.05 -3.66 -50.63
C ASN A 1028 -77.14 -4.61 -50.10
N ASN A 1029 -76.78 -5.53 -49.22
CA ASN A 1029 -77.69 -6.53 -48.66
C ASN A 1029 -78.75 -5.90 -47.75
N LEU A 1030 -78.40 -4.84 -47.00
CA LEU A 1030 -79.35 -4.03 -46.24
C LEU A 1030 -80.32 -3.28 -47.16
N GLY A 1031 -79.82 -2.71 -48.27
CA GLY A 1031 -80.66 -2.12 -49.32
C GLY A 1031 -81.65 -3.12 -49.89
N TYR A 1032 -81.19 -4.35 -50.15
CA TYR A 1032 -82.01 -5.47 -50.62
C TYR A 1032 -83.08 -5.89 -49.60
N CYS A 1033 -82.73 -5.92 -48.30
CA CYS A 1033 -83.70 -6.18 -47.24
C CYS A 1033 -84.82 -5.15 -47.19
N TYR A 1034 -84.49 -3.85 -47.32
CA TYR A 1034 -85.48 -2.77 -47.37
C TYR A 1034 -86.32 -2.75 -48.66
N GLN A 1035 -85.80 -3.25 -49.79
CA GLN A 1035 -86.56 -3.31 -51.05
C GLN A 1035 -87.58 -4.47 -51.05
N TYR A 1036 -87.20 -5.63 -50.51
CA TYR A 1036 -87.97 -6.88 -50.63
C TYR A 1036 -88.62 -7.37 -49.32
N GLY A 1037 -88.54 -6.58 -48.23
CA GLY A 1037 -89.22 -6.89 -46.97
C GLY A 1037 -88.58 -8.05 -46.19
N ILE A 1038 -87.24 -8.13 -46.20
CA ILE A 1038 -86.52 -9.23 -45.54
C ILE A 1038 -86.16 -8.80 -44.12
N GLY A 1039 -86.93 -9.28 -43.14
CA GLY A 1039 -86.71 -9.02 -41.71
C GLY A 1039 -87.21 -7.67 -41.20
N ILE A 1040 -87.64 -6.79 -42.10
CA ILE A 1040 -88.20 -5.46 -41.86
C ILE A 1040 -89.25 -5.13 -42.92
N ASP A 1041 -90.10 -4.12 -42.66
CA ASP A 1041 -91.05 -3.59 -43.63
C ASP A 1041 -90.35 -2.95 -44.85
N ILE A 1042 -91.05 -2.91 -45.98
CA ILE A 1042 -90.53 -2.37 -47.25
C ILE A 1042 -90.39 -0.85 -47.15
N ASP A 1043 -89.15 -0.35 -47.30
CA ASP A 1043 -88.82 1.08 -47.37
C ASP A 1043 -87.91 1.34 -48.57
N ASN A 1044 -88.54 1.52 -49.73
CA ASN A 1044 -87.82 1.77 -50.98
C ASN A 1044 -86.93 3.03 -50.94
N LYS A 1045 -87.24 4.02 -50.08
CA LYS A 1045 -86.41 5.23 -49.93
C LYS A 1045 -85.13 4.93 -49.15
N LYS A 1046 -85.18 4.08 -48.12
CA LYS A 1046 -83.97 3.55 -47.46
C LYS A 1046 -83.20 2.59 -48.37
N ALA A 1047 -83.88 1.72 -49.11
CA ALA A 1047 -83.24 0.81 -50.06
C ALA A 1047 -82.36 1.58 -51.07
N PHE A 1048 -82.93 2.60 -51.73
CA PHE A 1048 -82.22 3.46 -52.66
C PHE A 1048 -80.99 4.14 -52.02
N LYS A 1049 -81.10 4.67 -50.79
CA LYS A 1049 -79.98 5.30 -50.08
C LYS A 1049 -78.85 4.32 -49.76
N TRP A 1050 -79.16 3.11 -49.32
CA TRP A 1050 -78.14 2.10 -48.98
C TRP A 1050 -77.47 1.52 -50.23
N TYR A 1051 -78.20 1.32 -51.32
CA TYR A 1051 -77.60 1.01 -52.63
C TYR A 1051 -76.68 2.14 -53.10
N LEU A 1052 -77.11 3.40 -53.02
CA LEU A 1052 -76.29 4.55 -53.41
C LEU A 1052 -74.96 4.60 -52.62
N LYS A 1053 -75.03 4.50 -51.29
CA LYS A 1053 -73.84 4.45 -50.41
C LYS A 1053 -72.91 3.28 -50.76
N SER A 1054 -73.47 2.12 -51.08
CA SER A 1054 -72.71 0.94 -51.52
C SER A 1054 -72.02 1.17 -52.88
N VAL A 1055 -72.68 1.85 -53.83
CA VAL A 1055 -72.08 2.24 -55.12
C VAL A 1055 -71.00 3.30 -54.97
N GLU A 1056 -71.19 4.29 -54.09
CA GLU A 1056 -70.17 5.28 -53.71
C GLU A 1056 -68.94 4.60 -53.07
N GLY A 1057 -69.15 3.51 -52.34
CA GLY A 1057 -68.10 2.60 -51.86
C GLY A 1057 -67.53 1.62 -52.91
N GLY A 1058 -67.94 1.70 -54.18
CA GLY A 1058 -67.40 0.88 -55.28
C GLY A 1058 -68.07 -0.48 -55.53
N SER A 1059 -69.28 -0.72 -55.02
CA SER A 1059 -70.01 -1.98 -55.20
C SER A 1059 -70.54 -2.21 -56.61
N PHE A 1060 -70.02 -3.21 -57.31
CA PHE A 1060 -70.59 -3.66 -58.59
C PHE A 1060 -71.98 -4.29 -58.44
N ASP A 1061 -72.23 -5.04 -57.36
CA ASP A 1061 -73.54 -5.66 -57.11
C ASP A 1061 -74.62 -4.60 -56.85
N ALA A 1062 -74.28 -3.52 -56.13
CA ALA A 1062 -75.20 -2.42 -55.89
C ALA A 1062 -75.37 -1.50 -57.12
N GLN A 1063 -74.41 -1.44 -58.05
CA GLN A 1063 -74.58 -0.68 -59.30
C GLN A 1063 -75.78 -1.22 -60.09
N TYR A 1064 -75.92 -2.55 -60.18
CA TYR A 1064 -77.10 -3.18 -60.81
C TYR A 1064 -78.39 -2.83 -60.07
N ASN A 1065 -78.41 -2.92 -58.74
CA ASN A 1065 -79.60 -2.64 -57.92
C ASN A 1065 -80.00 -1.15 -57.97
N LEU A 1066 -79.03 -0.24 -57.93
CA LEU A 1066 -79.24 1.21 -58.05
C LEU A 1066 -79.73 1.61 -59.44
N ALA A 1067 -79.16 1.01 -60.50
CA ALA A 1067 -79.62 1.17 -61.87
C ALA A 1067 -81.06 0.66 -62.03
N PHE A 1068 -81.39 -0.48 -61.42
CA PHE A 1068 -82.76 -1.01 -61.40
C PHE A 1068 -83.73 -0.07 -60.66
N CYS A 1069 -83.28 0.59 -59.59
CA CYS A 1069 -84.08 1.59 -58.89
C CYS A 1069 -84.37 2.82 -59.77
N TYR A 1070 -83.34 3.40 -60.40
CA TYR A 1070 -83.52 4.51 -61.35
C TYR A 1070 -84.36 4.14 -62.59
N LYS A 1071 -84.22 2.91 -63.10
CA LYS A 1071 -85.00 2.41 -64.26
C LYS A 1071 -86.50 2.37 -63.99
N ASN A 1072 -86.88 2.02 -62.76
CA ASN A 1072 -88.27 1.73 -62.40
C ASN A 1072 -88.93 2.79 -61.49
N GLY A 1073 -88.17 3.74 -60.94
CA GLY A 1073 -88.69 4.75 -60.00
C GLY A 1073 -88.79 4.24 -58.56
N ILE A 1074 -87.93 3.31 -58.15
CA ILE A 1074 -87.99 2.68 -56.82
C ILE A 1074 -87.19 3.55 -55.84
N GLY A 1075 -87.90 4.23 -54.93
CA GLY A 1075 -87.29 5.09 -53.90
C GLY A 1075 -86.74 6.43 -54.41
N THR A 1076 -86.80 6.68 -55.71
CA THR A 1076 -86.26 7.84 -56.43
C THR A 1076 -87.09 8.09 -57.69
N ASP A 1077 -86.94 9.25 -58.32
CA ASP A 1077 -87.61 9.55 -59.60
C ASP A 1077 -87.02 8.70 -60.75
N LYS A 1078 -87.89 8.27 -61.67
CA LYS A 1078 -87.51 7.42 -62.80
C LYS A 1078 -86.55 8.15 -63.74
N ASN A 1079 -85.29 7.71 -63.78
CA ASN A 1079 -84.22 8.32 -64.56
C ASN A 1079 -83.51 7.26 -65.42
N LEU A 1080 -84.02 7.07 -66.64
CA LEU A 1080 -83.49 6.07 -67.59
C LEU A 1080 -82.04 6.35 -68.01
N ARG A 1081 -81.61 7.62 -68.02
CA ARG A 1081 -80.22 8.00 -68.32
C ARG A 1081 -79.26 7.53 -67.24
N LYS A 1082 -79.51 7.85 -65.97
CA LYS A 1082 -78.70 7.36 -64.84
C LYS A 1082 -78.70 5.84 -64.73
N ALA A 1083 -79.83 5.19 -65.04
CA ALA A 1083 -79.90 3.74 -65.10
C ALA A 1083 -78.98 3.16 -66.20
N PHE A 1084 -78.96 3.76 -67.39
CA PHE A 1084 -78.06 3.34 -68.47
C PHE A 1084 -76.59 3.59 -68.11
N GLU A 1085 -76.24 4.77 -67.58
CA GLU A 1085 -74.90 5.11 -67.10
C GLU A 1085 -74.39 4.07 -66.07
N LEU A 1086 -75.21 3.70 -65.08
CA LEU A 1086 -74.86 2.69 -64.07
C LEU A 1086 -74.84 1.24 -64.59
N TYR A 1087 -75.57 0.90 -65.65
CA TYR A 1087 -75.51 -0.45 -66.25
C TYR A 1087 -74.33 -0.66 -67.20
N TYR A 1088 -73.83 0.40 -67.85
CA TYR A 1088 -72.85 0.28 -68.93
C TYR A 1088 -71.45 0.86 -68.63
N ILE A 1089 -71.30 1.74 -67.63
CA ILE A 1089 -69.97 2.23 -67.22
C ILE A 1089 -69.25 1.17 -66.37
N LYS A 1090 -68.44 0.33 -67.04
CA LYS A 1090 -67.35 -0.40 -66.37
C LYS A 1090 -66.30 0.61 -65.90
N LEU A 1091 -66.22 0.84 -64.58
CA LEU A 1091 -65.08 1.53 -63.98
C LEU A 1091 -63.77 0.76 -64.27
N PRO A 1092 -62.72 1.42 -64.80
CA PRO A 1092 -61.40 0.81 -64.92
C PRO A 1092 -60.80 0.50 -63.54
N LYS A 1093 -60.06 -0.60 -63.43
CA LYS A 1093 -59.17 -0.87 -62.28
C LYS A 1093 -57.85 -0.12 -62.46
N GLY A 1094 -57.38 0.52 -61.39
CA GLY A 1094 -56.04 1.11 -61.32
C GLY A 1094 -55.95 2.46 -62.04
N GLY A 1095 -55.38 3.46 -61.36
CA GLY A 1095 -55.29 4.81 -61.90
C GLY A 1095 -54.03 5.03 -62.72
N TYR A 1096 -54.20 5.42 -63.98
CA TYR A 1096 -53.37 6.45 -64.60
C TYR A 1096 -54.30 7.42 -65.35
N LYS A 1097 -53.96 8.72 -65.34
CA LYS A 1097 -54.71 9.72 -66.10
C LYS A 1097 -54.56 9.48 -67.59
N ASN A 1098 -55.66 9.48 -68.32
CA ASN A 1098 -55.71 9.96 -69.70
C ASN A 1098 -57.09 10.56 -69.99
N GLU A 1099 -57.11 11.67 -70.69
CA GLU A 1099 -58.35 12.33 -71.11
C GLU A 1099 -58.96 11.61 -72.31
N ILE A 1100 -60.28 11.41 -72.29
CA ILE A 1100 -61.04 11.09 -73.51
C ILE A 1100 -62.18 12.09 -73.60
N ARG A 1101 -62.09 13.00 -74.58
CA ARG A 1101 -63.22 13.82 -75.01
C ARG A 1101 -64.29 12.91 -75.61
N ILE A 1102 -65.53 13.07 -75.17
CA ILE A 1102 -66.70 12.58 -75.92
C ILE A 1102 -67.35 13.80 -76.56
N SER A 1103 -67.43 13.80 -77.89
CA SER A 1103 -68.17 14.79 -78.67
C SER A 1103 -69.54 14.25 -79.07
N THR A 1104 -70.58 15.03 -78.78
CA THR A 1104 -71.99 14.85 -79.18
C THR A 1104 -72.61 13.48 -78.89
#